data_AF-A0A2H0QYH4-F1
#
_entry.id   AF-A0A2H0QYH4-F1
#
_cell.length_a   1.000
_cell.length_b   1.000
_cell.length_c   1.000
_cell.angle_alpha   90.00
_cell.angle_beta   90.00
_cell.angle_gamma   90.00
#
_symmetry.space_group_name_H-M   'P 1'
#
loop_
_entity.id
_entity.type
_entity.pdbx_description
1 polymer ?
#
loop_
_entity_poly.entity_id
_entity_poly.type
_entity_poly.pdbx_seq_one_letter_code
_entity_poly.pdbx_strand_id
1 'polypeptide(L)'
;MPNDTIPYLYQLQNANYSSLSNTNFKIAVVDDDSSGLTSSQLKSLNDTGKTVFSYLSVGEAVTYRDYWNSSWNNNPPDWIVGQNPIWGGYYVKFWDPQWQDIVINDAVAMAREGYDGVVLDVVDIYTVSAVYDAYGSISGARAEMANFVGRISDAVKAVNPDFKLITNNAMDLATTNGSPNGTPNTAYLSKIDGINAESTFYLSNNAPTTWESGNLQYLQYFTDAGKVVFSIDYPTDEATQQAYITKAIAHGFVPFVGNTSLSQLDSTNYQILDKLPAGALDSMLASGSSDQPTPTPTPTPTPTTPTGGDNIVSGSSGSETINGLNTRDQIYANDGNDVIYGNGGSDYIEGGAGNDTIYGGADSDYIFGGTGNDTLIGGAGNDGLTGNAGDDNFVFYKNAGNDWLNDFQGAGSAKGDIIQIASDIYANVGQVLNNITYSGGNAVIQLDGSNSVTLAGVPRGLTANDFMIIDANTGQPVGSNPPPTPTPTPTTPTGGDNIVIGSNVSETINGLNTRDQIYANGGNDVIYGNAGVDYIEGGAGNDTIYGDADSDYIFGGDGNDTLIGGVGSDGLTGNAGSDKFVFYKNAGNDWLNDFRKSDGDKILISSDIYSSTSQVMQNVEYANGNAIINLDGYNSVTLAGVSQGLTATDIQII
;
A
#
# COMPACT_ATOMS: atom_id res chain seq x y z
N MET A 1 9.52 -37.83 -17.73
CA MET A 1 10.21 -37.87 -19.05
C MET A 1 10.36 -36.42 -19.51
N PRO A 2 11.31 -36.05 -20.39
CA PRO A 2 11.14 -34.78 -21.10
C PRO A 2 9.87 -34.98 -21.96
N ASN A 3 8.76 -34.33 -21.58
CA ASN A 3 7.41 -34.29 -22.20
C ASN A 3 6.24 -34.23 -21.17
N ASP A 4 6.51 -34.09 -19.86
CA ASP A 4 5.47 -34.00 -18.83
C ASP A 4 5.33 -32.56 -18.32
N THR A 5 4.81 -31.61 -19.10
CA THR A 5 4.51 -30.24 -18.60
C THR A 5 3.09 -29.82 -18.98
N ILE A 6 2.31 -29.45 -17.98
CA ILE A 6 0.95 -28.92 -18.17
C ILE A 6 1.04 -27.44 -18.59
N PRO A 7 0.46 -27.02 -19.74
CA PRO A 7 0.54 -25.62 -20.17
C PRO A 7 -0.25 -24.68 -19.25
N TYR A 8 -1.41 -25.12 -18.80
CA TYR A 8 -2.29 -24.35 -17.94
C TYR A 8 -2.95 -25.29 -16.93
N LEU A 9 -2.75 -25.05 -15.64
CA LEU A 9 -3.28 -25.83 -14.53
C LEU A 9 -4.32 -25.00 -13.80
N TYR A 10 -5.59 -25.40 -13.79
CA TYR A 10 -6.64 -24.74 -13.02
C TYR A 10 -7.03 -25.60 -11.81
N GLN A 11 -6.54 -25.25 -10.61
CA GLN A 11 -6.69 -26.07 -9.40
C GLN A 11 -6.97 -25.21 -8.16
N LEU A 12 -8.25 -25.08 -7.81
CA LEU A 12 -8.71 -24.22 -6.71
C LEU A 12 -8.81 -24.96 -5.36
N GLN A 13 -8.53 -26.27 -5.32
CA GLN A 13 -8.56 -27.06 -4.09
C GLN A 13 -7.32 -27.95 -3.96
N ASN A 14 -6.84 -28.10 -2.73
CA ASN A 14 -5.67 -28.93 -2.38
C ASN A 14 -4.35 -28.54 -3.09
N ALA A 15 -4.28 -27.35 -3.68
CA ALA A 15 -3.02 -26.77 -4.11
C ALA A 15 -2.25 -26.31 -2.87
N ASN A 16 -0.93 -26.50 -2.85
CA ASN A 16 -0.02 -25.94 -1.85
C ASN A 16 1.40 -25.99 -2.43
N TYR A 17 2.36 -25.38 -1.73
CA TYR A 17 3.73 -25.32 -2.23
C TYR A 17 4.33 -26.70 -2.56
N SER A 18 4.05 -27.73 -1.74
CA SER A 18 4.56 -29.08 -1.99
C SER A 18 3.92 -29.71 -3.24
N SER A 19 2.63 -29.56 -3.46
CA SER A 19 1.99 -30.12 -4.66
C SER A 19 2.40 -29.38 -5.93
N LEU A 20 2.53 -28.06 -5.87
CA LEU A 20 2.93 -27.22 -7.02
C LEU A 20 4.41 -27.36 -7.37
N SER A 21 5.31 -27.43 -6.39
CA SER A 21 6.75 -27.64 -6.63
C SER A 21 7.03 -28.98 -7.34
N ASN A 22 6.26 -30.02 -7.01
CA ASN A 22 6.37 -31.34 -7.62
C ASN A 22 5.59 -31.51 -8.94
N THR A 23 4.65 -30.61 -9.25
CA THR A 23 3.91 -30.63 -10.50
C THR A 23 4.62 -29.78 -11.55
N ASN A 24 4.79 -30.31 -12.74
CA ASN A 24 5.47 -29.60 -13.82
C ASN A 24 4.42 -28.90 -14.69
N PHE A 25 4.34 -27.58 -14.58
CA PHE A 25 3.39 -26.74 -15.30
C PHE A 25 4.05 -25.45 -15.79
N LYS A 26 3.39 -24.74 -16.71
CA LYS A 26 3.78 -23.39 -17.15
C LYS A 26 3.05 -22.32 -16.37
N ILE A 27 1.71 -22.39 -16.35
CA ILE A 27 0.86 -21.47 -15.59
C ILE A 27 -0.05 -22.32 -14.69
N ALA A 28 -0.18 -21.95 -13.42
CA ALA A 28 -1.17 -22.50 -12.51
C ALA A 28 -2.08 -21.40 -11.98
N VAL A 29 -3.37 -21.70 -11.82
CA VAL A 29 -4.34 -20.89 -11.10
C VAL A 29 -4.72 -21.63 -9.85
N VAL A 30 -4.59 -20.96 -8.71
CA VAL A 30 -4.90 -21.50 -7.39
C VAL A 30 -5.77 -20.52 -6.61
N ASP A 31 -6.47 -21.00 -5.61
CA ASP A 31 -7.10 -20.13 -4.61
C ASP A 31 -6.04 -19.81 -3.54
N ASP A 32 -5.75 -18.53 -3.35
CA ASP A 32 -4.74 -17.99 -2.45
C ASP A 32 -4.93 -18.48 -1.01
N ASP A 33 -6.11 -18.28 -0.44
CA ASP A 33 -6.41 -18.64 0.95
C ASP A 33 -6.26 -20.13 1.21
N SER A 34 -6.82 -20.97 0.34
CA SER A 34 -6.73 -22.42 0.52
C SER A 34 -5.36 -22.98 0.18
N SER A 35 -4.57 -22.27 -0.63
CA SER A 35 -3.22 -22.70 -0.99
C SER A 35 -2.17 -22.37 0.07
N GLY A 36 -2.38 -21.28 0.82
CA GLY A 36 -1.47 -20.80 1.85
C GLY A 36 -0.06 -20.52 1.33
N LEU A 37 0.07 -20.09 0.08
CA LEU A 37 1.36 -19.80 -0.53
C LEU A 37 1.91 -18.47 0.00
N THR A 38 3.11 -18.51 0.55
CA THR A 38 3.83 -17.28 0.94
C THR A 38 4.56 -16.67 -0.25
N SER A 39 4.93 -15.39 -0.17
CA SER A 39 5.73 -14.71 -1.20
C SER A 39 7.05 -15.42 -1.51
N SER A 40 7.72 -15.97 -0.50
CA SER A 40 8.95 -16.74 -0.67
C SER A 40 8.74 -18.02 -1.49
N GLN A 41 7.57 -18.65 -1.34
CA GLN A 41 7.18 -19.86 -2.05
C GLN A 41 6.76 -19.55 -3.49
N LEU A 42 6.02 -18.46 -3.71
CA LEU A 42 5.68 -17.95 -5.04
C LEU A 42 6.95 -17.62 -5.84
N LYS A 43 7.88 -16.87 -5.23
CA LYS A 43 9.19 -16.60 -5.82
C LYS A 43 9.95 -17.89 -6.14
N SER A 44 9.97 -18.85 -5.22
CA SER A 44 10.65 -20.13 -5.46
C SER A 44 10.05 -20.94 -6.61
N LEU A 45 8.73 -20.84 -6.84
CA LEU A 45 8.08 -21.44 -8.02
C LEU A 45 8.49 -20.68 -9.29
N ASN A 46 8.46 -19.34 -9.26
CA ASN A 46 8.84 -18.48 -10.38
C ASN A 46 10.31 -18.69 -10.81
N ASP A 47 11.24 -18.80 -9.86
CA ASP A 47 12.67 -19.10 -10.11
C ASP A 47 12.87 -20.44 -10.87
N THR A 48 11.86 -21.34 -10.85
CA THR A 48 11.86 -22.59 -11.64
C THR A 48 11.12 -22.49 -12.97
N GLY A 49 10.72 -21.29 -13.38
CA GLY A 49 9.98 -21.02 -14.62
C GLY A 49 8.50 -21.38 -14.57
N LYS A 50 7.90 -21.34 -13.36
CA LYS A 50 6.47 -21.60 -13.14
C LYS A 50 5.76 -20.29 -12.79
N THR A 51 4.72 -19.99 -13.56
CA THR A 51 3.86 -18.83 -13.35
C THR A 51 2.65 -19.21 -12.49
N VAL A 52 2.32 -18.43 -11.48
CA VAL A 52 1.21 -18.71 -10.56
C VAL A 52 0.26 -17.52 -10.50
N PHE A 53 -1.01 -17.76 -10.82
CA PHE A 53 -2.10 -16.81 -10.71
C PHE A 53 -3.00 -17.17 -9.53
N SER A 54 -3.56 -16.15 -8.90
CA SER A 54 -4.59 -16.34 -7.88
C SER A 54 -6.00 -16.28 -8.48
N TYR A 55 -6.95 -16.95 -7.84
CA TYR A 55 -8.38 -16.88 -8.13
C TYR A 55 -9.03 -15.82 -7.25
N LEU A 56 -9.90 -15.00 -7.83
CA LEU A 56 -10.67 -13.99 -7.10
C LEU A 56 -12.09 -13.86 -7.66
N SER A 57 -13.09 -14.02 -6.80
CA SER A 57 -14.50 -13.79 -7.16
C SER A 57 -14.83 -12.30 -7.12
N VAL A 58 -15.34 -11.74 -8.22
CA VAL A 58 -15.76 -10.32 -8.29
C VAL A 58 -17.27 -10.14 -8.17
N GLY A 59 -18.04 -11.21 -8.33
CA GLY A 59 -19.51 -11.21 -8.32
C GLY A 59 -20.14 -11.96 -7.14
N GLU A 60 -19.35 -12.69 -6.35
CA GLU A 60 -19.82 -13.40 -5.17
C GLU A 60 -18.89 -13.20 -3.97
N ALA A 61 -19.47 -12.81 -2.85
CA ALA A 61 -18.81 -12.82 -1.55
C ALA A 61 -18.87 -14.23 -0.95
N VAL A 62 -17.74 -14.74 -0.46
CA VAL A 62 -17.66 -16.09 0.11
C VAL A 62 -17.13 -16.03 1.55
N THR A 63 -17.63 -16.93 2.39
CA THR A 63 -17.52 -16.78 3.85
C THR A 63 -16.20 -17.21 4.45
N TYR A 64 -15.30 -17.76 3.63
CA TYR A 64 -14.00 -18.25 4.06
C TYR A 64 -12.86 -17.27 3.75
N ARG A 65 -13.14 -16.18 3.03
CA ARG A 65 -12.18 -15.11 2.76
C ARG A 65 -11.98 -14.25 4.00
N ASP A 66 -10.79 -13.71 4.17
CA ASP A 66 -10.43 -12.89 5.32
C ASP A 66 -11.26 -11.61 5.44
N TYR A 67 -11.75 -11.05 4.32
CA TYR A 67 -12.67 -9.91 4.34
C TYR A 67 -14.05 -10.23 4.94
N TRP A 68 -14.41 -11.51 5.10
CA TRP A 68 -15.77 -11.88 5.52
C TRP A 68 -15.98 -11.62 7.02
N ASN A 69 -16.75 -10.57 7.34
CA ASN A 69 -17.13 -10.30 8.71
C ASN A 69 -18.25 -11.25 9.17
N SER A 70 -17.98 -12.03 10.23
CA SER A 70 -18.97 -12.95 10.82
C SER A 70 -20.29 -12.29 11.25
N SER A 71 -20.30 -10.96 11.49
CA SER A 71 -21.52 -10.21 11.79
C SER A 71 -22.51 -10.18 10.62
N TRP A 72 -22.02 -10.30 9.38
CA TRP A 72 -22.84 -10.31 8.16
C TRP A 72 -23.78 -11.51 8.07
N ASN A 73 -23.50 -12.59 8.81
CA ASN A 73 -24.40 -13.74 8.92
C ASN A 73 -25.77 -13.35 9.54
N ASN A 74 -25.78 -12.33 10.40
CA ASN A 74 -27.00 -11.86 11.07
C ASN A 74 -27.47 -10.50 10.54
N ASN A 75 -26.53 -9.67 10.07
CA ASN A 75 -26.80 -8.36 9.53
C ASN A 75 -25.99 -8.15 8.24
N PRO A 76 -26.42 -8.76 7.12
CA PRO A 76 -25.68 -8.67 5.86
C PRO A 76 -25.68 -7.22 5.34
N PRO A 77 -24.57 -6.75 4.76
CA PRO A 77 -24.51 -5.45 4.12
C PRO A 77 -25.55 -5.31 3.01
N ASP A 78 -25.99 -4.09 2.74
CA ASP A 78 -27.00 -3.79 1.73
C ASP A 78 -26.56 -4.17 0.30
N TRP A 79 -25.26 -4.34 0.07
CA TRP A 79 -24.72 -4.83 -1.20
C TRP A 79 -24.84 -6.35 -1.37
N ILE A 80 -25.20 -7.12 -0.35
CA ILE A 80 -25.55 -8.54 -0.50
C ILE A 80 -26.99 -8.65 -1.04
N VAL A 81 -27.14 -9.30 -2.20
CA VAL A 81 -28.42 -9.44 -2.91
C VAL A 81 -29.14 -10.75 -2.54
N GLY A 82 -28.37 -11.79 -2.23
CA GLY A 82 -28.91 -13.09 -1.82
C GLY A 82 -27.88 -14.20 -1.92
N GLN A 83 -28.21 -15.37 -1.39
CA GLN A 83 -27.31 -16.52 -1.43
C GLN A 83 -27.39 -17.25 -2.78
N ASN A 84 -26.23 -17.62 -3.33
CA ASN A 84 -26.11 -18.53 -4.46
C ASN A 84 -26.53 -19.95 -3.99
N PRO A 85 -27.63 -20.52 -4.53
CA PRO A 85 -28.13 -21.81 -4.10
C PRO A 85 -27.30 -23.00 -4.59
N ILE A 86 -26.36 -22.78 -5.52
CA ILE A 86 -25.53 -23.83 -6.12
C ILE A 86 -24.22 -23.99 -5.34
N TRP A 87 -23.50 -22.89 -5.12
CA TRP A 87 -22.15 -22.90 -4.56
C TRP A 87 -22.05 -22.34 -3.14
N GLY A 88 -23.12 -21.74 -2.61
CA GLY A 88 -23.21 -21.31 -1.21
C GLY A 88 -22.64 -19.91 -0.91
N GLY A 89 -21.98 -19.27 -1.87
CA GLY A 89 -21.57 -17.87 -1.81
C GLY A 89 -22.76 -16.89 -1.83
N TYR A 90 -22.49 -15.59 -1.78
CA TYR A 90 -23.48 -14.53 -1.74
C TYR A 90 -23.33 -13.61 -2.93
N TYR A 91 -24.37 -13.49 -3.75
CA TYR A 91 -24.43 -12.55 -4.86
C TYR A 91 -24.34 -11.11 -4.34
N VAL A 92 -23.56 -10.29 -5.03
CA VAL A 92 -23.29 -8.90 -4.63
C VAL A 92 -23.76 -7.88 -5.66
N LYS A 93 -24.07 -6.68 -5.19
CA LYS A 93 -24.13 -5.48 -6.01
C LYS A 93 -22.69 -5.10 -6.35
N PHE A 94 -22.14 -5.66 -7.41
CA PHE A 94 -20.73 -5.45 -7.78
C PHE A 94 -20.38 -3.99 -8.12
N TRP A 95 -21.37 -3.11 -8.24
CA TRP A 95 -21.22 -1.66 -8.42
C TRP A 95 -21.19 -0.89 -7.10
N ASP A 96 -21.41 -1.56 -5.97
CA ASP A 96 -21.34 -0.93 -4.66
C ASP A 96 -19.88 -0.62 -4.32
N PRO A 97 -19.54 0.64 -3.95
CA PRO A 97 -18.17 1.03 -3.68
C PRO A 97 -17.48 0.14 -2.63
N GLN A 98 -18.20 -0.26 -1.57
CA GLN A 98 -17.60 -1.07 -0.50
C GLN A 98 -17.17 -2.44 -1.02
N TRP A 99 -17.99 -3.06 -1.88
CA TRP A 99 -17.63 -4.33 -2.50
C TRP A 99 -16.49 -4.17 -3.49
N GLN A 100 -16.48 -3.09 -4.27
CA GLN A 100 -15.41 -2.81 -5.21
C GLN A 100 -14.06 -2.62 -4.51
N ASP A 101 -14.05 -1.93 -3.38
CA ASP A 101 -12.86 -1.73 -2.56
C ASP A 101 -12.31 -3.06 -2.02
N ILE A 102 -13.18 -3.94 -1.49
CA ILE A 102 -12.79 -5.28 -1.02
C ILE A 102 -12.05 -6.04 -2.14
N VAL A 103 -12.67 -6.17 -3.31
CA VAL A 103 -12.11 -6.94 -4.43
C VAL A 103 -10.83 -6.30 -4.98
N ILE A 104 -10.77 -4.97 -5.11
CA ILE A 104 -9.57 -4.28 -5.60
C ILE A 104 -8.42 -4.46 -4.61
N ASN A 105 -8.68 -4.37 -3.31
CA ASN A 105 -7.66 -4.55 -2.28
C ASN A 105 -7.13 -5.99 -2.27
N ASP A 106 -7.98 -7.00 -2.37
CA ASP A 106 -7.56 -8.40 -2.48
C ASP A 106 -6.68 -8.62 -3.73
N ALA A 107 -7.10 -8.09 -4.89
CA ALA A 107 -6.31 -8.22 -6.13
C ALA A 107 -4.94 -7.52 -6.04
N VAL A 108 -4.88 -6.36 -5.37
CA VAL A 108 -3.64 -5.62 -5.13
C VAL A 108 -2.74 -6.36 -4.15
N ALA A 109 -3.30 -6.98 -3.10
CA ALA A 109 -2.55 -7.82 -2.16
C ALA A 109 -1.89 -8.99 -2.89
N MET A 110 -2.62 -9.70 -3.75
CA MET A 110 -2.07 -10.77 -4.59
C MET A 110 -0.88 -10.30 -5.45
N ALA A 111 -0.97 -9.10 -6.04
CA ALA A 111 0.11 -8.52 -6.82
C ALA A 111 1.36 -8.20 -5.98
N ARG A 112 1.18 -7.75 -4.73
CA ARG A 112 2.28 -7.48 -3.77
C ARG A 112 2.91 -8.77 -3.24
N GLU A 113 2.10 -9.78 -3.00
CA GLU A 113 2.55 -11.08 -2.49
C GLU A 113 3.39 -11.87 -3.50
N GLY A 114 3.40 -11.46 -4.77
CA GLY A 114 4.23 -12.05 -5.81
C GLY A 114 3.52 -13.08 -6.67
N TYR A 115 2.18 -13.09 -6.70
CA TYR A 115 1.46 -13.75 -7.79
C TYR A 115 1.79 -13.06 -9.11
N ASP A 116 1.83 -13.82 -10.19
CA ASP A 116 2.11 -13.29 -11.53
C ASP A 116 0.85 -12.72 -12.21
N GLY A 117 -0.32 -12.96 -11.62
CA GLY A 117 -1.60 -12.56 -12.18
C GLY A 117 -2.80 -13.00 -11.34
N VAL A 118 -3.98 -12.59 -11.78
CA VAL A 118 -5.27 -12.93 -11.16
C VAL A 118 -6.28 -13.39 -12.21
N VAL A 119 -7.07 -14.39 -11.85
CA VAL A 119 -8.27 -14.81 -12.58
C VAL A 119 -9.51 -14.31 -11.83
N LEU A 120 -10.19 -13.35 -12.44
CA LEU A 120 -11.45 -12.81 -11.94
C LEU A 120 -12.60 -13.74 -12.33
N ASP A 121 -13.35 -14.23 -11.35
CA ASP A 121 -14.48 -15.12 -11.54
C ASP A 121 -15.81 -14.49 -11.13
N VAL A 122 -16.91 -15.10 -11.59
CA VAL A 122 -18.29 -14.61 -11.44
C VAL A 122 -18.45 -13.21 -12.07
N VAL A 123 -17.70 -12.95 -13.14
CA VAL A 123 -17.75 -11.70 -13.89
C VAL A 123 -19.11 -11.53 -14.57
N ASP A 124 -19.77 -12.63 -14.93
CA ASP A 124 -21.10 -12.65 -15.55
C ASP A 124 -22.25 -12.54 -14.54
N ILE A 125 -21.98 -12.18 -13.28
CA ILE A 125 -22.99 -11.99 -12.23
C ILE A 125 -24.13 -11.05 -12.63
N TYR A 126 -23.88 -10.10 -13.55
CA TYR A 126 -24.90 -9.21 -14.10
C TYR A 126 -26.01 -9.95 -14.86
N THR A 127 -25.84 -11.23 -15.16
CA THR A 127 -26.88 -12.08 -15.79
C THR A 127 -27.80 -12.74 -14.76
N VAL A 128 -27.44 -12.74 -13.47
CA VAL A 128 -28.26 -13.27 -12.39
C VAL A 128 -29.44 -12.34 -12.16
N SER A 129 -30.66 -12.89 -12.22
CA SER A 129 -31.89 -12.07 -12.22
C SER A 129 -31.98 -11.13 -11.02
N ALA A 130 -31.61 -11.60 -9.83
CA ALA A 130 -31.65 -10.78 -8.62
C ALA A 130 -30.70 -9.57 -8.68
N VAL A 131 -29.54 -9.73 -9.35
CA VAL A 131 -28.52 -8.67 -9.48
C VAL A 131 -28.92 -7.69 -10.59
N TYR A 132 -29.33 -8.20 -11.75
CA TYR A 132 -29.86 -7.36 -12.84
C TYR A 132 -31.10 -6.57 -12.40
N ASP A 133 -32.02 -7.17 -11.65
CA ASP A 133 -33.22 -6.49 -11.15
C ASP A 133 -32.85 -5.36 -10.17
N ALA A 134 -31.80 -5.56 -9.35
CA ALA A 134 -31.29 -4.53 -8.45
C ALA A 134 -30.60 -3.37 -9.19
N TYR A 135 -29.96 -3.62 -10.33
CA TYR A 135 -29.35 -2.57 -11.17
C TYR A 135 -30.37 -1.84 -12.06
N GLY A 136 -31.35 -2.58 -12.59
CA GLY A 136 -32.41 -2.08 -13.47
C GLY A 136 -32.07 -2.03 -14.97
N SER A 137 -30.89 -2.50 -15.40
CA SER A 137 -30.47 -2.52 -16.81
C SER A 137 -29.33 -3.50 -17.09
N ILE A 138 -29.51 -4.44 -18.03
CA ILE A 138 -28.52 -5.49 -18.35
C ILE A 138 -27.34 -4.88 -19.10
N SER A 139 -27.62 -3.94 -20.00
CA SER A 139 -26.59 -3.20 -20.71
C SER A 139 -25.81 -2.28 -19.78
N GLY A 140 -26.49 -1.68 -18.79
CA GLY A 140 -25.84 -0.83 -17.79
C GLY A 140 -24.96 -1.64 -16.84
N ALA A 141 -25.47 -2.74 -16.29
CA ALA A 141 -24.71 -3.62 -15.41
C ALA A 141 -23.49 -4.22 -16.13
N ARG A 142 -23.65 -4.64 -17.39
CA ARG A 142 -22.53 -5.11 -18.21
C ARG A 142 -21.44 -4.05 -18.39
N ALA A 143 -21.83 -2.82 -18.71
CA ALA A 143 -20.88 -1.72 -18.86
C ALA A 143 -20.16 -1.41 -17.54
N GLU A 144 -20.88 -1.44 -16.42
CA GLU A 144 -20.29 -1.25 -15.10
C GLU A 144 -19.31 -2.37 -14.73
N MET A 145 -19.62 -3.63 -15.06
CA MET A 145 -18.68 -4.73 -14.83
C MET A 145 -17.40 -4.56 -15.67
N ALA A 146 -17.53 -4.17 -16.94
CA ALA A 146 -16.35 -3.86 -17.77
C ALA A 146 -15.48 -2.74 -17.17
N ASN A 147 -16.10 -1.70 -16.61
CA ASN A 147 -15.40 -0.61 -15.92
C ASN A 147 -14.75 -1.08 -14.61
N PHE A 148 -15.44 -1.94 -13.86
CA PHE A 148 -14.92 -2.50 -12.62
C PHE A 148 -13.69 -3.38 -12.86
N VAL A 149 -13.74 -4.29 -13.84
CA VAL A 149 -12.56 -5.04 -14.30
C VAL A 149 -11.44 -4.10 -14.75
N GLY A 150 -11.77 -3.00 -15.43
CA GLY A 150 -10.81 -1.97 -15.82
C GLY A 150 -10.10 -1.33 -14.61
N ARG A 151 -10.84 -1.01 -13.55
CA ARG A 151 -10.27 -0.48 -12.29
C ARG A 151 -9.37 -1.48 -11.57
N ILE A 152 -9.78 -2.75 -11.51
CA ILE A 152 -8.93 -3.82 -10.95
C ILE A 152 -7.62 -3.91 -11.74
N SER A 153 -7.70 -3.92 -13.08
CA SER A 153 -6.53 -3.94 -13.96
C SER A 153 -5.57 -2.78 -13.72
N ASP A 154 -6.11 -1.56 -13.64
CA ASP A 154 -5.32 -0.36 -13.39
C ASP A 154 -4.65 -0.40 -12.01
N ALA A 155 -5.37 -0.87 -10.98
CA ALA A 155 -4.85 -0.98 -9.62
C ALA A 155 -3.71 -2.01 -9.51
N VAL A 156 -3.89 -3.22 -10.04
CA VAL A 156 -2.84 -4.26 -9.95
C VAL A 156 -1.63 -3.90 -10.82
N LYS A 157 -1.83 -3.27 -11.98
CA LYS A 157 -0.73 -2.85 -12.88
C LYS A 157 0.02 -1.63 -12.37
N ALA A 158 -0.57 -0.83 -11.49
CA ALA A 158 0.14 0.23 -10.77
C ALA A 158 1.16 -0.34 -9.78
N VAL A 159 0.91 -1.55 -9.25
CA VAL A 159 1.84 -2.25 -8.34
C VAL A 159 2.86 -3.08 -9.12
N ASN A 160 2.37 -3.87 -10.09
CA ASN A 160 3.21 -4.73 -10.92
C ASN A 160 2.77 -4.58 -12.39
N PRO A 161 3.49 -3.79 -13.20
CA PRO A 161 3.12 -3.54 -14.60
C PRO A 161 3.02 -4.80 -15.47
N ASP A 162 3.71 -5.88 -15.08
CA ASP A 162 3.71 -7.16 -15.78
C ASP A 162 2.58 -8.10 -15.32
N PHE A 163 1.89 -7.79 -14.22
CA PHE A 163 0.83 -8.60 -13.62
C PHE A 163 -0.31 -8.85 -14.62
N LYS A 164 -0.66 -10.13 -14.79
CA LYS A 164 -1.66 -10.56 -15.77
C LYS A 164 -3.05 -10.56 -15.17
N LEU A 165 -4.02 -10.06 -15.93
CA LEU A 165 -5.43 -10.13 -15.53
C LEU A 165 -6.23 -10.95 -16.54
N ILE A 166 -6.87 -12.00 -16.04
CA ILE A 166 -7.74 -12.89 -16.81
C ILE A 166 -9.14 -12.81 -16.24
N THR A 167 -10.16 -12.77 -17.09
CA THR A 167 -11.56 -12.92 -16.66
C THR A 167 -12.06 -14.32 -16.95
N ASN A 168 -12.95 -14.85 -16.12
CA ASN A 168 -13.62 -16.13 -16.36
C ASN A 168 -15.05 -15.91 -16.89
N ASN A 169 -15.38 -16.61 -17.96
CA ASN A 169 -16.65 -16.50 -18.68
C ASN A 169 -16.95 -15.04 -19.10
N ALA A 170 -18.19 -14.56 -18.96
CA ALA A 170 -18.60 -13.19 -19.34
C ALA A 170 -18.16 -12.76 -20.75
N MET A 171 -18.16 -13.70 -21.71
CA MET A 171 -17.58 -13.49 -23.05
C MET A 171 -18.26 -12.35 -23.82
N ASP A 172 -19.50 -12.01 -23.45
CA ASP A 172 -20.25 -10.90 -24.02
C ASP A 172 -19.71 -9.52 -23.64
N LEU A 173 -18.79 -9.41 -22.67
CA LEU A 173 -18.03 -8.17 -22.41
C LEU A 173 -17.11 -7.76 -23.58
N ALA A 174 -16.77 -8.69 -24.48
CA ALA A 174 -15.97 -8.41 -25.66
C ALA A 174 -16.63 -7.43 -26.64
N THR A 175 -17.94 -7.21 -26.53
CA THR A 175 -18.67 -6.23 -27.35
C THR A 175 -19.42 -5.22 -26.50
N THR A 176 -19.52 -3.98 -26.97
CA THR A 176 -20.08 -2.86 -26.20
C THR A 176 -21.57 -3.03 -25.90
N ASN A 177 -22.28 -3.87 -26.66
CA ASN A 177 -23.70 -4.16 -26.49
C ASN A 177 -23.98 -5.61 -26.06
N GLY A 178 -22.94 -6.43 -25.85
CA GLY A 178 -23.05 -7.87 -25.59
C GLY A 178 -23.84 -8.64 -26.65
N SER A 179 -23.70 -8.22 -27.90
CA SER A 179 -24.14 -9.00 -29.06
C SER A 179 -22.94 -9.72 -29.66
N PRO A 180 -23.09 -10.97 -30.15
CA PRO A 180 -21.96 -11.67 -30.77
C PRO A 180 -21.54 -11.06 -32.11
N ASN A 181 -22.37 -10.20 -32.70
CA ASN A 181 -22.06 -9.39 -33.88
C ASN A 181 -21.95 -7.90 -33.53
N GLY A 182 -21.64 -7.59 -32.27
CA GLY A 182 -21.54 -6.24 -31.75
C GLY A 182 -20.25 -5.52 -32.15
N THR A 183 -20.13 -4.25 -31.77
CA THR A 183 -18.86 -3.52 -31.90
C THR A 183 -17.89 -4.00 -30.82
N PRO A 184 -16.62 -4.28 -31.15
CA PRO A 184 -15.62 -4.66 -30.15
C PRO A 184 -15.53 -3.64 -29.01
N ASN A 185 -15.51 -4.11 -27.77
CA ASN A 185 -15.28 -3.30 -26.59
C ASN A 185 -13.78 -3.17 -26.35
N THR A 186 -13.13 -2.30 -27.14
CA THR A 186 -11.67 -2.12 -27.08
C THR A 186 -11.18 -1.61 -25.73
N ALA A 187 -12.00 -0.83 -25.01
CA ALA A 187 -11.68 -0.35 -23.67
C ALA A 187 -11.50 -1.54 -22.71
N TYR A 188 -12.47 -2.46 -22.67
CA TYR A 188 -12.38 -3.68 -21.87
C TYR A 188 -11.24 -4.60 -22.33
N LEU A 189 -11.17 -4.90 -23.63
CA LEU A 189 -10.17 -5.81 -24.18
C LEU A 189 -8.74 -5.29 -23.93
N SER A 190 -8.52 -3.97 -23.88
CA SER A 190 -7.20 -3.41 -23.57
C SER A 190 -6.75 -3.61 -22.13
N LYS A 191 -7.68 -3.87 -21.19
CA LYS A 191 -7.41 -3.98 -19.75
C LYS A 191 -7.10 -5.41 -19.31
N ILE A 192 -7.51 -6.41 -20.07
CA ILE A 192 -7.27 -7.82 -19.75
C ILE A 192 -6.12 -8.38 -20.60
N ASP A 193 -5.53 -9.48 -20.14
CA ASP A 193 -4.48 -10.22 -20.86
C ASP A 193 -5.05 -11.49 -21.51
N GLY A 194 -6.08 -12.09 -20.91
CA GLY A 194 -6.69 -13.33 -21.38
C GLY A 194 -8.10 -13.56 -20.86
N ILE A 195 -8.69 -14.69 -21.24
CA ILE A 195 -10.00 -15.14 -20.78
C ILE A 195 -9.99 -16.66 -20.52
N ASN A 196 -10.59 -17.07 -19.41
CA ASN A 196 -11.03 -18.43 -19.17
C ASN A 196 -12.43 -18.63 -19.75
N ALA A 197 -12.63 -19.72 -20.49
CA ALA A 197 -13.89 -20.08 -21.10
C ALA A 197 -14.28 -21.49 -20.68
N GLU A 198 -15.24 -21.60 -19.76
CA GLU A 198 -15.66 -22.90 -19.24
C GLU A 198 -16.77 -23.53 -20.09
N SER A 199 -16.71 -24.86 -20.23
CA SER A 199 -17.68 -25.62 -21.04
C SER A 199 -17.82 -25.05 -22.44
N THR A 200 -16.69 -24.83 -23.11
CA THR A 200 -16.61 -24.31 -24.47
C THR A 200 -17.22 -25.29 -25.45
N PHE A 201 -16.86 -26.58 -25.36
CA PHE A 201 -17.28 -27.61 -26.30
C PHE A 201 -18.02 -28.78 -25.65
N TYR A 202 -17.62 -29.20 -24.45
CA TYR A 202 -18.16 -30.38 -23.77
C TYR A 202 -18.47 -30.13 -22.29
N LEU A 203 -19.54 -30.76 -21.82
CA LEU A 203 -19.97 -30.77 -20.43
C LEU A 203 -19.40 -31.99 -19.68
N SER A 204 -19.60 -32.01 -18.36
CA SER A 204 -19.15 -33.11 -17.48
C SER A 204 -19.80 -34.47 -17.74
N ASN A 205 -20.93 -34.48 -18.46
CA ASN A 205 -21.58 -35.71 -18.92
C ASN A 205 -21.13 -36.14 -20.34
N ASN A 206 -20.06 -35.55 -20.86
CA ASN A 206 -19.46 -35.77 -22.18
C ASN A 206 -20.35 -35.33 -23.35
N ALA A 207 -21.47 -34.64 -23.08
CA ALA A 207 -22.31 -34.09 -24.14
C ALA A 207 -21.70 -32.80 -24.69
N PRO A 208 -21.79 -32.56 -26.01
CA PRO A 208 -21.46 -31.26 -26.59
C PRO A 208 -22.33 -30.14 -26.01
N THR A 209 -21.77 -28.95 -25.88
CA THR A 209 -22.51 -27.76 -25.44
C THR A 209 -23.45 -27.27 -26.54
N THR A 210 -24.59 -26.69 -26.17
CA THR A 210 -25.56 -26.15 -27.13
C THR A 210 -25.23 -24.71 -27.56
N TRP A 211 -24.27 -24.07 -26.88
CA TRP A 211 -23.88 -22.68 -27.07
C TRP A 211 -22.51 -22.51 -27.75
N GLU A 212 -21.87 -23.60 -28.18
CA GLU A 212 -20.56 -23.59 -28.86
C GLU A 212 -20.43 -22.50 -29.92
N SER A 213 -21.39 -22.42 -30.86
CA SER A 213 -21.36 -21.43 -31.95
C SER A 213 -21.37 -19.98 -31.45
N GLY A 214 -22.12 -19.70 -30.38
CA GLY A 214 -22.17 -18.38 -29.75
C GLY A 214 -20.88 -18.05 -29.01
N ASN A 215 -20.34 -19.00 -28.25
CA ASN A 215 -19.07 -18.83 -27.55
C ASN A 215 -17.93 -18.56 -28.53
N LEU A 216 -17.85 -19.32 -29.62
CA LEU A 216 -16.82 -19.11 -30.65
C LEU A 216 -16.90 -17.72 -31.29
N GLN A 217 -18.11 -17.15 -31.47
CA GLN A 217 -18.27 -15.79 -31.98
C GLN A 217 -17.70 -14.75 -31.00
N TYR A 218 -17.92 -14.91 -29.69
CA TYR A 218 -17.35 -14.00 -28.71
C TYR A 218 -15.84 -14.19 -28.53
N LEU A 219 -15.38 -15.43 -28.42
CA LEU A 219 -13.97 -15.77 -28.23
C LEU A 219 -13.10 -15.28 -29.39
N GLN A 220 -13.66 -15.16 -30.60
CA GLN A 220 -12.95 -14.57 -31.73
C GLN A 220 -12.49 -13.13 -31.47
N TYR A 221 -13.29 -12.30 -30.77
CA TYR A 221 -12.89 -10.93 -30.44
C TYR A 221 -11.66 -10.89 -29.51
N PHE A 222 -11.54 -11.85 -28.60
CA PHE A 222 -10.38 -11.96 -27.72
C PHE A 222 -9.14 -12.35 -28.51
N THR A 223 -9.23 -13.36 -29.38
CA THR A 223 -8.11 -13.77 -30.24
C THR A 223 -7.72 -12.67 -31.23
N ASP A 224 -8.69 -11.95 -31.80
CA ASP A 224 -8.44 -10.82 -32.71
C ASP A 224 -7.73 -9.67 -31.99
N ALA A 225 -7.99 -9.48 -30.69
CA ALA A 225 -7.31 -8.53 -29.82
C ALA A 225 -5.99 -9.06 -29.25
N GLY A 226 -5.53 -10.25 -29.67
CA GLY A 226 -4.27 -10.86 -29.23
C GLY A 226 -4.29 -11.41 -27.81
N LYS A 227 -5.48 -11.69 -27.26
CA LYS A 227 -5.66 -12.25 -25.90
C LYS A 227 -5.60 -13.76 -25.92
N VAL A 228 -5.02 -14.35 -24.88
CA VAL A 228 -5.00 -15.82 -24.76
C VAL A 228 -6.36 -16.30 -24.28
N VAL A 229 -6.89 -17.31 -24.95
CA VAL A 229 -8.12 -18.00 -24.55
C VAL A 229 -7.75 -19.33 -23.91
N PHE A 230 -7.96 -19.43 -22.60
CA PHE A 230 -7.86 -20.69 -21.87
C PHE A 230 -9.23 -21.35 -21.89
N SER A 231 -9.37 -22.42 -22.67
CA SER A 231 -10.60 -23.21 -22.69
C SER A 231 -10.53 -24.23 -21.57
N ILE A 232 -11.61 -24.40 -20.79
CA ILE A 232 -11.69 -25.34 -19.69
C ILE A 232 -12.95 -26.18 -19.84
N ASP A 233 -12.80 -27.46 -20.20
CA ASP A 233 -13.93 -28.38 -20.30
C ASP A 233 -13.78 -29.55 -19.34
N TYR A 234 -14.91 -30.18 -18.99
CA TYR A 234 -14.97 -31.20 -17.94
C TYR A 234 -15.25 -32.64 -18.42
N PRO A 235 -14.85 -33.09 -19.63
CA PRO A 235 -15.17 -34.43 -20.08
C PRO A 235 -14.48 -35.50 -19.22
N THR A 236 -15.20 -36.58 -18.98
CA THR A 236 -14.83 -37.64 -18.03
C THR A 236 -14.22 -38.88 -18.69
N ASP A 237 -14.36 -39.02 -20.01
CA ASP A 237 -13.75 -40.12 -20.76
C ASP A 237 -12.64 -39.64 -21.70
N GLU A 238 -11.59 -40.45 -21.82
CA GLU A 238 -10.37 -40.12 -22.57
C GLU A 238 -10.64 -39.80 -24.06
N ALA A 239 -11.63 -40.46 -24.68
CA ALA A 239 -11.93 -40.21 -26.10
C ALA A 239 -12.51 -38.81 -26.29
N THR A 240 -13.43 -38.39 -25.42
CA THR A 240 -14.00 -37.04 -25.42
C THR A 240 -12.96 -35.99 -25.04
N GLN A 241 -12.07 -36.27 -24.07
CA GLN A 241 -10.95 -35.39 -23.70
C GLN A 241 -10.02 -35.10 -24.89
N GLN A 242 -9.63 -36.13 -25.66
CA GLN A 242 -8.78 -35.96 -26.84
C GLN A 242 -9.49 -35.20 -27.97
N ALA A 243 -10.79 -35.45 -28.16
CA ALA A 243 -11.61 -34.71 -29.13
C ALA A 243 -11.70 -33.23 -28.77
N TYR A 244 -11.93 -32.93 -27.49
CA TYR A 244 -11.92 -31.58 -26.93
C TYR A 244 -10.58 -30.87 -27.17
N ILE A 245 -9.46 -31.46 -26.75
CA ILE A 245 -8.13 -30.86 -26.90
C ILE A 245 -7.83 -30.54 -28.36
N THR A 246 -8.11 -31.48 -29.26
CA THR A 246 -7.91 -31.28 -30.70
C THR A 246 -8.73 -30.11 -31.22
N LYS A 247 -9.98 -29.99 -30.76
CA LYS A 247 -10.91 -28.94 -31.18
C LYS A 247 -10.50 -27.56 -30.65
N ALA A 248 -10.16 -27.46 -29.37
CA ALA A 248 -9.70 -26.21 -28.75
C ALA A 248 -8.44 -25.67 -29.44
N ILE A 249 -7.45 -26.54 -29.67
CA ILE A 249 -6.19 -26.16 -30.34
C ILE A 249 -6.44 -25.71 -31.78
N ALA A 250 -7.39 -26.32 -32.50
CA ALA A 250 -7.75 -25.90 -33.86
C ALA A 250 -8.32 -24.47 -33.91
N HIS A 251 -8.83 -23.95 -32.79
CA HIS A 251 -9.26 -22.56 -32.63
C HIS A 251 -8.18 -21.65 -32.04
N GLY A 252 -6.97 -22.16 -31.79
CA GLY A 252 -5.88 -21.40 -31.17
C GLY A 252 -6.04 -21.20 -29.66
N PHE A 253 -6.92 -21.98 -29.01
CA PHE A 253 -7.12 -21.91 -27.57
C PHE A 253 -6.13 -22.83 -26.84
N VAL A 254 -5.87 -22.51 -25.57
CA VAL A 254 -5.09 -23.34 -24.64
C VAL A 254 -6.07 -24.19 -23.84
N PRO A 255 -6.21 -25.50 -24.11
CA PRO A 255 -7.16 -26.34 -23.39
C PRO A 255 -6.64 -26.76 -22.02
N PHE A 256 -7.58 -26.93 -21.09
CA PHE A 256 -7.38 -27.64 -19.83
C PHE A 256 -8.57 -28.59 -19.61
N VAL A 257 -8.26 -29.86 -19.38
CA VAL A 257 -9.24 -30.87 -18.98
C VAL A 257 -9.39 -30.80 -17.47
N GLY A 258 -10.48 -30.18 -17.02
CA GLY A 258 -10.83 -30.05 -15.61
C GLY A 258 -11.64 -31.24 -15.08
N ASN A 259 -11.82 -31.29 -13.77
CA ASN A 259 -12.89 -32.06 -13.13
C ASN A 259 -13.73 -31.14 -12.25
N THR A 260 -14.96 -31.56 -11.95
CA THR A 260 -15.95 -30.73 -11.24
C THR A 260 -15.57 -30.36 -9.81
N SER A 261 -14.52 -30.95 -9.24
CA SER A 261 -14.02 -30.62 -7.90
C SER A 261 -12.79 -29.72 -7.91
N LEU A 262 -12.17 -29.51 -9.09
CA LEU A 262 -10.92 -28.77 -9.29
C LEU A 262 -9.80 -29.16 -8.29
N SER A 263 -9.81 -30.43 -7.84
CA SER A 263 -8.97 -30.92 -6.75
C SER A 263 -7.98 -32.01 -7.17
N GLN A 264 -8.15 -32.54 -8.38
CA GLN A 264 -7.37 -33.65 -8.94
C GLN A 264 -6.88 -33.30 -10.35
N LEU A 265 -5.71 -33.81 -10.71
CA LEU A 265 -5.11 -33.61 -12.04
C LEU A 265 -5.51 -34.75 -12.97
N ASP A 266 -6.02 -34.41 -14.16
CA ASP A 266 -6.16 -35.38 -15.24
C ASP A 266 -4.84 -35.52 -16.00
N SER A 267 -4.37 -36.76 -16.18
CA SER A 267 -3.10 -37.06 -16.84
C SER A 267 -3.04 -36.62 -18.30
N THR A 268 -4.20 -36.43 -18.96
CA THR A 268 -4.28 -35.98 -20.35
C THR A 268 -3.70 -34.58 -20.54
N ASN A 269 -3.72 -33.75 -19.50
CA ASN A 269 -3.18 -32.38 -19.54
C ASN A 269 -1.67 -32.32 -19.83
N TYR A 270 -0.90 -33.36 -19.48
CA TYR A 270 0.53 -33.44 -19.78
C TYR A 270 0.84 -33.55 -21.28
N GLN A 271 -0.15 -33.92 -22.10
CA GLN A 271 0.03 -34.11 -23.55
C GLN A 271 -0.27 -32.85 -24.37
N ILE A 272 -0.66 -31.75 -23.73
CA ILE A 272 -1.21 -30.57 -24.42
C ILE A 272 -0.10 -29.66 -24.94
N LEU A 273 0.96 -29.42 -24.14
CA LEU A 273 1.98 -28.41 -24.47
C LEU A 273 2.60 -28.62 -25.85
N ASP A 274 2.95 -29.87 -26.20
CA ASP A 274 3.57 -30.22 -27.50
C ASP A 274 2.62 -30.07 -28.69
N LYS A 275 1.30 -29.99 -28.44
CA LYS A 275 0.28 -29.80 -29.47
C LYS A 275 -0.05 -28.32 -29.70
N LEU A 276 0.36 -27.43 -28.81
CA LEU A 276 0.11 -26.00 -28.94
C LEU A 276 0.99 -25.38 -30.03
N PRO A 277 0.49 -24.36 -30.74
CA PRO A 277 1.34 -23.52 -31.58
C PRO A 277 2.51 -22.93 -30.78
N ALA A 278 3.67 -22.80 -31.42
CA ALA A 278 4.81 -22.13 -30.80
C ALA A 278 4.43 -20.70 -30.39
N GLY A 279 4.75 -20.33 -29.16
CA GLY A 279 4.46 -19.02 -28.60
C GLY A 279 3.02 -18.81 -28.10
N ALA A 280 2.19 -19.86 -28.04
CA ALA A 280 0.81 -19.76 -27.56
C ALA A 280 0.65 -19.21 -26.13
N LEU A 281 1.73 -19.20 -25.34
CA LEU A 281 1.76 -18.68 -23.97
C LEU A 281 2.71 -17.49 -23.79
N ASP A 282 3.37 -17.01 -24.83
CA ASP A 282 4.46 -16.02 -24.69
C ASP A 282 3.99 -14.69 -24.09
N SER A 283 2.74 -14.29 -24.34
CA SER A 283 2.16 -13.08 -23.73
C SER A 283 1.75 -13.26 -22.28
N MET A 284 1.66 -14.51 -21.80
CA MET A 284 1.25 -14.88 -20.45
C MET A 284 2.42 -15.22 -19.54
N LEU A 285 3.51 -15.72 -20.13
CA LEU A 285 4.72 -16.05 -19.40
C LEU A 285 5.60 -14.81 -19.31
N ALA A 286 6.08 -14.50 -18.10
CA ALA A 286 7.06 -13.45 -17.91
C ALA A 286 8.28 -13.70 -18.82
N SER A 287 8.81 -12.64 -19.45
CA SER A 287 9.97 -12.75 -20.34
C SER A 287 11.18 -13.24 -19.55
N GLY A 288 11.59 -14.48 -19.76
CA GLY A 288 12.82 -15.03 -19.19
C GLY A 288 14.06 -14.26 -19.67
N SER A 289 14.66 -13.48 -18.77
CA SER A 289 16.03 -12.99 -18.82
C SER A 289 16.69 -13.27 -17.47
N SER A 290 17.82 -13.96 -17.52
CA SER A 290 18.65 -14.39 -16.39
C SER A 290 19.49 -13.25 -15.79
N ASP A 291 18.81 -12.19 -15.39
CA ASP A 291 19.24 -11.19 -14.42
C ASP A 291 17.92 -10.65 -13.88
N GLN A 292 17.52 -11.03 -12.67
CA GLN A 292 16.59 -10.17 -11.96
C GLN A 292 17.37 -8.88 -11.70
N PRO A 293 17.01 -7.74 -12.30
CA PRO A 293 17.54 -6.48 -11.83
C PRO A 293 17.05 -6.34 -10.39
N THR A 294 17.95 -6.00 -9.46
CA THR A 294 17.55 -5.35 -8.22
C THR A 294 16.49 -4.29 -8.55
N PRO A 295 15.33 -4.25 -7.86
CA PRO A 295 14.27 -3.33 -8.21
C PRO A 295 14.83 -1.91 -8.14
N THR A 296 14.84 -1.26 -9.29
CA THR A 296 15.11 0.18 -9.44
C THR A 296 13.75 0.86 -9.23
N PRO A 297 13.63 1.85 -8.34
CA PRO A 297 12.34 2.47 -8.06
C PRO A 297 11.93 3.42 -9.19
N THR A 298 10.62 3.50 -9.45
CA THR A 298 9.82 4.59 -10.09
C THR A 298 8.95 4.08 -11.26
N PRO A 299 7.67 4.52 -11.44
CA PRO A 299 6.88 5.53 -10.69
C PRO A 299 5.59 4.99 -10.04
N THR A 300 5.21 5.52 -8.88
CA THR A 300 3.86 5.32 -8.31
C THR A 300 2.97 6.53 -8.63
N PRO A 301 1.80 6.35 -9.29
CA PRO A 301 0.76 7.38 -9.39
C PRO A 301 -0.10 7.45 -8.12
N THR A 302 -0.35 8.69 -7.70
CA THR A 302 -1.52 9.27 -7.00
C THR A 302 -2.16 8.55 -5.80
N PRO A 303 -2.31 9.23 -4.65
CA PRO A 303 -2.96 8.71 -3.44
C PRO A 303 -4.49 8.58 -3.59
N THR A 304 -5.05 7.46 -3.17
CA THR A 304 -6.48 7.36 -2.84
C THR A 304 -6.65 7.51 -1.35
N THR A 305 -7.28 8.61 -0.92
CA THR A 305 -7.79 8.82 0.43
C THR A 305 -8.90 7.78 0.71
N PRO A 306 -8.81 6.92 1.76
CA PRO A 306 -9.94 6.09 2.17
C PRO A 306 -10.56 6.64 3.47
N THR A 307 -11.87 6.76 3.45
CA THR A 307 -12.72 7.23 4.55
C THR A 307 -13.07 6.10 5.51
N GLY A 308 -12.55 6.16 6.74
CA GLY A 308 -13.11 5.72 8.02
C GLY A 308 -13.81 4.35 8.17
N GLY A 309 -13.15 3.44 8.89
CA GLY A 309 -13.75 2.28 9.58
C GLY A 309 -12.69 1.22 9.92
N ASP A 310 -12.67 0.74 11.17
CA ASP A 310 -11.59 -0.03 11.81
C ASP A 310 -10.68 -0.86 10.86
N ASN A 311 -9.38 -0.55 10.79
CA ASN A 311 -8.47 -1.10 9.79
C ASN A 311 -7.62 -2.27 10.33
N ILE A 312 -7.23 -3.20 9.47
CA ILE A 312 -6.14 -4.15 9.77
C ILE A 312 -4.93 -3.75 8.92
N VAL A 313 -3.79 -3.51 9.57
CA VAL A 313 -2.54 -3.08 8.95
C VAL A 313 -1.47 -4.12 9.29
N SER A 314 -0.90 -4.77 8.28
CA SER A 314 0.15 -5.78 8.47
C SER A 314 1.45 -5.34 7.81
N GLY A 315 2.53 -5.30 8.59
CA GLY A 315 3.91 -5.09 8.16
C GLY A 315 4.52 -6.33 7.53
N SER A 316 5.78 -6.23 7.11
CA SER A 316 6.53 -7.30 6.45
C SER A 316 7.49 -7.98 7.45
N SER A 317 8.45 -8.78 6.98
CA SER A 317 9.50 -9.31 7.85
C SER A 317 10.76 -8.41 7.87
N GLY A 318 10.62 -7.17 7.41
CA GLY A 318 11.67 -6.17 7.33
C GLY A 318 11.40 -5.04 8.33
N SER A 319 12.36 -4.13 8.49
CA SER A 319 12.15 -2.94 9.31
C SER A 319 11.39 -1.90 8.51
N GLU A 320 10.19 -1.53 8.96
CA GLU A 320 9.29 -0.61 8.27
C GLU A 320 8.75 0.51 9.16
N THR A 321 8.11 1.49 8.53
CA THR A 321 7.26 2.45 9.22
C THR A 321 5.80 2.17 8.88
N ILE A 322 4.98 1.95 9.91
CA ILE A 322 3.58 1.59 9.78
C ILE A 322 2.72 2.70 10.38
N ASN A 323 1.78 3.22 9.59
CA ASN A 323 0.86 4.27 10.01
C ASN A 323 -0.57 3.74 10.01
N GLY A 324 -1.18 3.70 11.20
CA GLY A 324 -2.62 3.63 11.42
C GLY A 324 -3.32 4.92 11.00
N LEU A 325 -4.63 4.94 11.12
CA LEU A 325 -5.51 6.06 10.81
C LEU A 325 -6.02 6.71 12.10
N ASN A 326 -6.95 7.67 11.97
CA ASN A 326 -7.63 8.26 13.13
C ASN A 326 -8.89 7.44 13.52
N THR A 327 -8.86 6.12 13.30
CA THR A 327 -9.90 5.16 13.68
C THR A 327 -9.25 3.96 14.36
N ARG A 328 -10.03 3.14 15.08
CA ARG A 328 -9.49 1.95 15.77
C ARG A 328 -8.87 0.96 14.79
N ASP A 329 -7.60 0.67 14.95
CA ASP A 329 -6.85 -0.20 14.06
C ASP A 329 -6.37 -1.49 14.75
N GLN A 330 -6.02 -2.48 13.93
CA GLN A 330 -5.27 -3.68 14.30
C GLN A 330 -3.98 -3.70 13.49
N ILE A 331 -2.86 -3.41 14.14
CA ILE A 331 -1.56 -3.29 13.52
C ILE A 331 -0.69 -4.48 13.94
N TYR A 332 -0.12 -5.19 12.97
CA TYR A 332 0.83 -6.29 13.17
C TYR A 332 2.09 -6.03 12.35
N ALA A 333 3.19 -5.58 12.96
CA ALA A 333 4.39 -5.24 12.21
C ALA A 333 5.24 -6.45 11.80
N ASN A 334 5.12 -7.57 12.53
CA ASN A 334 5.80 -8.85 12.29
C ASN A 334 7.28 -8.81 12.63
N ASP A 335 8.20 -9.20 11.75
CA ASP A 335 9.64 -9.21 12.09
C ASP A 335 10.27 -7.91 11.57
N GLY A 336 11.13 -7.26 12.32
CA GLY A 336 11.64 -5.94 11.93
C GLY A 336 12.06 -5.13 13.15
N ASN A 337 12.83 -4.06 12.96
CA ASN A 337 12.91 -2.99 13.95
C ASN A 337 11.98 -1.89 13.46
N ASP A 338 10.71 -1.98 13.83
CA ASP A 338 9.65 -1.21 13.20
C ASP A 338 9.39 0.11 13.91
N VAL A 339 8.84 1.06 13.17
CA VAL A 339 8.30 2.31 13.73
C VAL A 339 6.81 2.33 13.46
N ILE A 340 5.99 2.26 14.50
CA ILE A 340 4.54 2.07 14.37
C ILE A 340 3.81 3.26 14.99
N TYR A 341 2.86 3.83 14.26
CA TYR A 341 1.99 4.91 14.72
C TYR A 341 0.52 4.46 14.64
N GLY A 342 -0.16 4.27 15.77
CA GLY A 342 -1.61 4.00 15.82
C GLY A 342 -2.45 5.23 15.49
N ASN A 343 -1.90 6.43 15.77
CA ASN A 343 -2.50 7.74 15.52
C ASN A 343 -3.71 8.04 16.41
N GLY A 344 -4.93 7.70 16.02
CA GLY A 344 -6.10 8.00 16.84
C GLY A 344 -7.11 6.88 16.74
N GLY A 345 -7.77 6.51 17.82
CA GLY A 345 -8.58 5.30 17.84
C GLY A 345 -8.20 4.43 19.03
N SER A 346 -8.99 3.40 19.31
CA SER A 346 -8.64 2.45 20.37
C SER A 346 -7.97 1.24 19.75
N ASP A 347 -6.66 1.33 19.54
CA ASP A 347 -5.93 0.45 18.65
C ASP A 347 -5.46 -0.84 19.33
N TYR A 348 -5.19 -1.85 18.51
CA TYR A 348 -4.45 -3.05 18.89
C TYR A 348 -3.16 -3.07 18.07
N ILE A 349 -2.00 -3.00 18.70
CA ILE A 349 -0.70 -2.91 18.03
C ILE A 349 0.24 -4.01 18.53
N GLU A 350 0.80 -4.78 17.60
CA GLU A 350 1.82 -5.80 17.85
C GLU A 350 3.07 -5.49 17.02
N GLY A 351 4.18 -5.15 17.69
CA GLY A 351 5.48 -4.89 17.05
C GLY A 351 6.07 -6.16 16.45
N GLY A 352 6.12 -7.22 17.25
CA GLY A 352 6.56 -8.53 16.79
C GLY A 352 8.04 -8.74 17.09
N ALA A 353 8.89 -9.10 16.14
CA ALA A 353 10.27 -9.48 16.40
C ALA A 353 11.30 -8.46 15.92
N GLY A 354 11.92 -7.76 16.86
CA GLY A 354 13.07 -6.88 16.71
C GLY A 354 12.98 -5.77 17.74
N ASN A 355 13.70 -4.68 17.55
CA ASN A 355 13.67 -3.55 18.48
C ASN A 355 12.73 -2.48 17.91
N ASP A 356 11.48 -2.49 18.35
CA ASP A 356 10.42 -1.68 17.77
C ASP A 356 10.27 -0.35 18.51
N THR A 357 9.77 0.67 17.81
CA THR A 357 9.33 1.95 18.39
C THR A 357 7.85 2.14 18.08
N ILE A 358 7.01 2.10 19.11
CA ILE A 358 5.56 2.06 18.97
C ILE A 358 4.92 3.27 19.64
N TYR A 359 4.13 4.01 18.88
CA TYR A 359 3.31 5.15 19.30
C TYR A 359 1.83 4.76 19.18
N GLY A 360 1.11 4.59 20.29
CA GLY A 360 -0.33 4.31 20.29
C GLY A 360 -1.12 5.48 19.73
N GLY A 361 -0.97 6.65 20.34
CA GLY A 361 -1.52 7.89 19.83
C GLY A 361 -2.61 8.43 20.73
N ALA A 362 -3.81 8.66 20.24
CA ALA A 362 -4.94 9.18 21.01
C ALA A 362 -6.04 8.13 21.20
N ASP A 363 -6.73 8.19 22.33
CA ASP A 363 -7.71 7.20 22.81
C ASP A 363 -7.04 5.97 23.46
N SER A 364 -7.80 4.90 23.78
CA SER A 364 -7.29 3.80 24.64
C SER A 364 -6.74 2.63 23.83
N ASP A 365 -5.43 2.43 23.87
CA ASP A 365 -4.74 1.45 23.03
C ASP A 365 -4.30 0.17 23.78
N TYR A 366 -4.10 -0.91 23.03
CA TYR A 366 -3.43 -2.13 23.49
C TYR A 366 -2.16 -2.36 22.67
N ILE A 367 -1.00 -2.20 23.30
CA ILE A 367 0.31 -2.24 22.64
C ILE A 367 1.14 -3.40 23.18
N PHE A 368 1.67 -4.20 22.26
CA PHE A 368 2.57 -5.32 22.50
C PHE A 368 3.88 -5.06 21.74
N GLY A 369 5.01 -4.93 22.46
CA GLY A 369 6.34 -4.77 21.86
C GLY A 369 6.73 -6.03 21.08
N GLY A 370 6.92 -7.13 21.81
CA GLY A 370 7.10 -8.44 21.20
C GLY A 370 8.41 -9.09 21.63
N THR A 371 9.33 -9.40 20.74
CA THR A 371 10.65 -9.90 21.10
C THR A 371 11.72 -8.95 20.63
N GLY A 372 12.66 -8.60 21.50
CA GLY A 372 13.66 -7.56 21.27
C GLY A 372 13.44 -6.43 22.26
N ASN A 373 14.27 -5.39 22.17
CA ASN A 373 14.29 -4.28 23.12
C ASN A 373 13.47 -3.13 22.55
N ASP A 374 12.23 -3.02 22.99
CA ASP A 374 11.25 -2.14 22.37
C ASP A 374 11.13 -0.80 23.08
N THR A 375 10.60 0.21 22.40
CA THR A 375 10.23 1.51 22.96
C THR A 375 8.75 1.77 22.74
N LEU A 376 7.96 1.78 23.82
CA LEU A 376 6.51 1.89 23.77
C LEU A 376 6.05 3.23 24.36
N ILE A 377 5.26 3.97 23.58
CA ILE A 377 4.62 5.22 23.96
C ILE A 377 3.12 5.05 23.72
N GLY A 378 2.33 4.92 24.80
CA GLY A 378 0.86 4.81 24.70
C GLY A 378 0.24 6.05 24.04
N GLY A 379 0.69 7.23 24.45
CA GLY A 379 0.13 8.50 23.96
C GLY A 379 -0.89 9.02 24.94
N ALA A 380 -1.99 9.64 24.48
CA ALA A 380 -3.04 10.20 25.32
C ALA A 380 -4.24 9.25 25.35
N GLY A 381 -4.56 8.66 26.49
CA GLY A 381 -5.45 7.52 26.46
C GLY A 381 -5.73 6.92 27.82
N ASN A 382 -6.01 5.63 27.86
CA ASN A 382 -5.82 4.80 29.05
C ASN A 382 -5.32 3.49 28.49
N ASP A 383 -4.00 3.36 28.37
CA ASP A 383 -3.42 2.40 27.45
C ASP A 383 -2.94 1.15 28.19
N GLY A 384 -3.00 0.00 27.53
CA GLY A 384 -2.42 -1.25 27.99
C GLY A 384 -1.12 -1.54 27.26
N LEU A 385 0.02 -1.41 27.94
CA LEU A 385 1.35 -1.63 27.38
C LEU A 385 1.95 -2.94 27.92
N THR A 386 2.48 -3.75 27.01
CA THR A 386 3.17 -5.00 27.31
C THR A 386 4.46 -5.06 26.48
N GLY A 387 5.62 -5.03 27.13
CA GLY A 387 6.91 -5.08 26.42
C GLY A 387 7.18 -6.46 25.82
N ASN A 388 6.69 -7.50 26.50
CA ASN A 388 7.03 -8.89 26.24
C ASN A 388 8.54 -9.13 26.44
N ALA A 389 9.26 -9.69 25.47
CA ALA A 389 10.59 -10.26 25.66
C ALA A 389 11.72 -9.35 25.19
N GLY A 390 12.26 -8.53 26.09
CA GLY A 390 13.56 -7.89 25.96
C GLY A 390 13.85 -7.03 27.16
N ASP A 391 14.74 -6.05 26.99
CA ASP A 391 14.90 -4.94 27.92
C ASP A 391 14.18 -3.72 27.32
N ASP A 392 12.96 -3.44 27.80
CA ASP A 392 12.04 -2.52 27.12
C ASP A 392 11.99 -1.13 27.76
N ASN A 393 11.72 -0.11 26.95
CA ASN A 393 11.54 1.27 27.36
C ASN A 393 10.06 1.68 27.27
N PHE A 394 9.47 2.08 28.40
CA PHE A 394 8.12 2.63 28.43
C PHE A 394 8.18 4.13 28.68
N VAL A 395 7.66 4.94 27.76
CA VAL A 395 7.82 6.40 27.79
C VAL A 395 6.51 7.11 28.08
N PHE A 396 6.53 8.00 29.07
CA PHE A 396 5.35 8.76 29.50
C PHE A 396 5.56 10.27 29.41
N TYR A 397 4.72 10.89 28.59
CA TYR A 397 4.60 12.35 28.47
C TYR A 397 3.39 12.86 29.25
N LYS A 398 3.29 14.19 29.33
CA LYS A 398 2.20 14.84 30.04
C LYS A 398 0.86 14.53 29.37
N ASN A 399 -0.19 14.34 30.19
CA ASN A 399 -1.53 13.94 29.75
C ASN A 399 -1.61 12.54 29.13
N ALA A 400 -0.69 11.63 29.48
CA ALA A 400 -0.71 10.27 28.93
C ALA A 400 -1.99 9.50 29.25
N GLY A 401 -2.62 9.77 30.39
CA GLY A 401 -3.83 9.06 30.81
C GLY A 401 -3.63 8.22 32.05
N ASN A 402 -4.47 7.19 32.21
CA ASN A 402 -4.31 6.18 33.26
C ASN A 402 -3.92 4.83 32.64
N ASP A 403 -2.62 4.61 32.55
CA ASP A 403 -2.05 3.52 31.75
C ASP A 403 -1.73 2.28 32.61
N TRP A 404 -1.70 1.14 31.95
CA TRP A 404 -1.43 -0.19 32.51
C TRP A 404 -0.22 -0.83 31.86
N LEU A 405 0.83 -1.04 32.67
CA LEU A 405 2.00 -1.84 32.30
C LEU A 405 1.81 -3.26 32.83
N ASN A 406 1.67 -4.22 31.92
CA ASN A 406 1.24 -5.57 32.28
C ASN A 406 2.38 -6.50 32.71
N ASP A 407 3.61 -6.26 32.29
CA ASP A 407 4.73 -7.20 32.46
C ASP A 407 6.08 -6.58 32.85
N PHE A 408 6.06 -5.34 33.36
CA PHE A 408 7.26 -4.60 33.74
C PHE A 408 8.19 -5.38 34.68
N GLN A 409 9.46 -5.46 34.27
CA GLN A 409 10.54 -6.13 34.95
C GLN A 409 11.77 -5.20 35.01
N GLY A 410 11.91 -4.45 36.11
CA GLY A 410 12.93 -3.42 36.25
C GLY A 410 14.40 -3.89 36.25
N ALA A 411 15.34 -2.95 36.38
CA ALA A 411 16.78 -3.13 36.17
C ALA A 411 17.50 -4.16 37.07
N GLY A 412 16.81 -4.78 38.03
CA GLY A 412 17.32 -5.85 38.89
C GLY A 412 16.87 -7.26 38.50
N SER A 413 16.00 -7.42 37.51
CA SER A 413 15.52 -8.71 37.00
C SER A 413 16.38 -9.25 35.85
N ALA A 414 16.01 -10.43 35.33
CA ALA A 414 16.62 -11.01 34.13
C ALA A 414 16.29 -10.23 32.85
N LYS A 415 15.23 -9.42 32.90
CA LYS A 415 14.89 -8.33 31.97
C LYS A 415 15.12 -7.01 32.69
N GLY A 416 15.58 -6.00 31.96
CA GLY A 416 16.03 -4.71 32.46
C GLY A 416 15.20 -3.53 31.93
N ASP A 417 13.89 -3.61 32.09
CA ASP A 417 12.96 -2.60 31.60
C ASP A 417 13.16 -1.25 32.31
N ILE A 418 12.93 -0.16 31.59
CA ILE A 418 13.06 1.22 32.08
C ILE A 418 11.78 2.00 31.84
N ILE A 419 11.35 2.75 32.85
CA ILE A 419 10.27 3.73 32.73
C ILE A 419 10.88 5.11 32.52
N GLN A 420 10.61 5.72 31.38
CA GLN A 420 11.05 7.06 31.04
C GLN A 420 9.91 8.05 31.28
N ILE A 421 10.17 9.12 32.02
CA ILE A 421 9.15 10.13 32.36
C ILE A 421 9.64 11.52 31.97
N ALA A 422 8.79 12.26 31.28
CA ALA A 422 9.08 13.61 30.84
C ALA A 422 9.35 14.58 32.01
N SER A 423 10.33 15.46 31.81
CA SER A 423 10.87 16.37 32.83
C SER A 423 9.90 17.46 33.28
N ASP A 424 8.87 17.73 32.49
CA ASP A 424 7.77 18.63 32.81
C ASP A 424 6.69 17.97 33.70
N ILE A 425 6.77 16.66 33.91
CA ILE A 425 6.05 15.89 34.94
C ILE A 425 6.90 15.81 36.21
N TYR A 426 8.11 15.27 36.10
CA TYR A 426 9.05 15.12 37.20
C TYR A 426 10.44 15.59 36.82
N ALA A 427 11.00 16.52 37.60
CA ALA A 427 12.32 17.09 37.34
C ALA A 427 13.48 16.12 37.68
N ASN A 428 13.22 15.07 38.47
CA ASN A 428 14.20 14.02 38.79
C ASN A 428 13.50 12.75 39.29
N VAL A 429 14.21 11.61 39.18
CA VAL A 429 13.73 10.29 39.62
C VAL A 429 13.34 10.25 41.11
N GLY A 430 13.96 11.07 41.96
CA GLY A 430 13.59 11.16 43.37
C GLY A 430 12.15 11.64 43.58
N GLN A 431 11.63 12.50 42.70
CA GLN A 431 10.23 12.91 42.74
C GLN A 431 9.30 11.79 42.29
N VAL A 432 9.67 11.00 41.28
CA VAL A 432 8.92 9.82 40.84
C VAL A 432 8.75 8.86 42.02
N LEU A 433 9.84 8.46 42.66
CA LEU A 433 9.86 7.50 43.77
C LEU A 433 8.99 7.94 44.96
N ASN A 434 8.93 9.25 45.24
CA ASN A 434 8.11 9.79 46.33
C ASN A 434 6.60 9.79 46.02
N ASN A 435 6.21 9.70 44.75
CA ASN A 435 4.82 9.71 44.30
C ASN A 435 4.32 8.33 43.85
N ILE A 436 5.07 7.27 44.16
CA ILE A 436 4.60 5.90 43.98
C ILE A 436 3.72 5.51 45.16
N THR A 437 2.52 5.04 44.86
CA THR A 437 1.65 4.37 45.83
C THR A 437 1.56 2.88 45.52
N TYR A 438 1.27 2.06 46.52
CA TYR A 438 1.16 0.62 46.36
C TYR A 438 -0.22 0.16 46.82
N SER A 439 -0.98 -0.45 45.93
CA SER A 439 -2.36 -0.87 46.19
C SER A 439 -2.67 -2.14 45.40
N GLY A 440 -3.36 -3.10 46.02
CA GLY A 440 -3.84 -4.29 45.33
C GLY A 440 -2.74 -5.22 44.77
N GLY A 441 -1.48 -5.06 45.17
CA GLY A 441 -0.34 -5.80 44.59
C GLY A 441 0.37 -5.08 43.45
N ASN A 442 -0.08 -3.87 43.10
CA ASN A 442 0.48 -3.05 42.02
C ASN A 442 1.21 -1.84 42.59
N ALA A 443 2.14 -1.28 41.81
CA ALA A 443 2.69 0.05 42.01
C ALA A 443 1.93 1.03 41.12
N VAL A 444 1.58 2.21 41.63
CA VAL A 444 0.90 3.26 40.88
C VAL A 444 1.74 4.52 41.00
N ILE A 445 2.26 4.97 39.87
CA ILE A 445 3.02 6.22 39.74
C ILE A 445 1.99 7.30 39.36
N GLN A 446 1.75 8.27 40.24
CA GLN A 446 0.95 9.41 39.86
C GLN A 446 1.76 10.27 38.87
N LEU A 447 1.20 10.66 37.72
CA LEU A 447 1.88 11.59 36.80
C LEU A 447 1.47 13.03 37.13
N ASP A 448 0.17 13.28 37.27
CA ASP A 448 -0.37 14.59 37.66
C ASP A 448 -1.66 14.47 38.48
N GLY A 449 -2.54 15.49 38.51
CA GLY A 449 -3.79 15.43 39.27
C GLY A 449 -4.85 14.44 38.74
N SER A 450 -4.70 13.88 37.54
CA SER A 450 -5.70 13.04 36.87
C SER A 450 -5.13 11.84 36.10
N ASN A 451 -3.81 11.80 35.87
CA ASN A 451 -3.12 10.78 35.08
C ASN A 451 -2.15 9.94 35.93
N SER A 452 -2.03 8.66 35.64
CA SER A 452 -1.21 7.71 36.40
C SER A 452 -0.72 6.54 35.56
N VAL A 453 0.37 5.89 35.98
CA VAL A 453 0.82 4.61 35.41
C VAL A 453 0.73 3.54 36.47
N THR A 454 -0.01 2.48 36.22
CA THR A 454 -0.10 1.32 37.10
C THR A 454 0.73 0.16 36.56
N LEU A 455 1.67 -0.30 37.37
CA LEU A 455 2.52 -1.46 37.10
C LEU A 455 1.88 -2.70 37.73
N ALA A 456 1.30 -3.55 36.90
CA ALA A 456 0.55 -4.72 37.32
C ALA A 456 1.49 -5.75 37.97
N GLY A 457 1.14 -6.24 39.16
CA GLY A 457 1.90 -7.30 39.83
C GLY A 457 3.28 -6.87 40.37
N VAL A 458 3.55 -5.56 40.46
CA VAL A 458 4.80 -5.00 41.03
C VAL A 458 4.53 -4.44 42.44
N PRO A 459 4.54 -5.26 43.50
CA PRO A 459 4.02 -4.85 44.80
C PRO A 459 4.92 -3.92 45.60
N ARG A 460 6.26 -3.99 45.44
CA ARG A 460 7.31 -3.13 46.04
C ARG A 460 8.66 -3.41 45.36
N GLY A 461 9.59 -2.45 45.42
CA GLY A 461 11.00 -2.68 45.08
C GLY A 461 11.56 -1.83 43.95
N LEU A 462 10.77 -0.89 43.42
CA LEU A 462 11.24 0.09 42.44
C LEU A 462 12.33 0.98 43.05
N THR A 463 13.40 1.17 42.31
CA THR A 463 14.61 1.90 42.64
C THR A 463 14.87 2.99 41.62
N ALA A 464 15.86 3.83 41.86
CA ALA A 464 16.24 4.86 40.90
C ALA A 464 16.74 4.30 39.55
N ASN A 465 17.12 3.02 39.49
CA ASN A 465 17.60 2.38 38.25
C ASN A 465 16.45 1.95 37.33
N ASP A 466 15.21 1.93 37.83
CA ASP A 466 14.03 1.53 37.04
C ASP A 466 13.43 2.73 36.29
N PHE A 467 14.03 3.92 36.47
CA PHE A 467 13.50 5.18 35.95
C PHE A 467 14.56 6.02 35.27
N MET A 468 14.12 6.74 34.24
CA MET A 468 14.89 7.80 33.61
C MET A 468 14.02 9.05 33.45
N ILE A 469 14.59 10.23 33.71
CA ILE A 469 13.94 11.48 33.34
C ILE A 469 14.45 11.90 31.98
N ILE A 470 13.51 12.16 31.07
CA ILE A 470 13.78 12.66 29.72
C ILE A 470 13.29 14.10 29.59
N ASP A 471 13.96 14.90 28.78
CA ASP A 471 13.54 16.25 28.47
C ASP A 471 12.22 16.19 27.69
N ALA A 472 11.26 17.03 28.10
CA ALA A 472 9.90 16.94 27.59
C ALA A 472 9.77 17.31 26.10
N ASN A 473 10.76 18.02 25.55
CA ASN A 473 10.75 18.49 24.17
C ASN A 473 11.62 17.61 23.27
N THR A 474 12.70 17.06 23.80
CA THR A 474 13.71 16.33 23.00
C THR A 474 13.71 14.83 23.22
N GLY A 475 12.99 14.32 24.24
CA GLY A 475 13.02 12.91 24.63
C GLY A 475 14.38 12.42 25.16
N GLN A 476 15.36 13.32 25.28
CA GLN A 476 16.73 12.97 25.69
C GLN A 476 16.89 12.95 27.21
N PRO A 477 17.74 12.09 27.78
CA PRO A 477 17.94 12.03 29.24
C PRO A 477 18.42 13.36 29.86
N VAL A 478 17.80 13.79 30.96
CA VAL A 478 18.16 15.03 31.66
C VAL A 478 19.30 14.79 32.65
N GLY A 479 20.46 15.42 32.40
CA GLY A 479 21.61 15.43 33.33
C GLY A 479 22.64 14.31 33.08
N SER A 480 23.83 14.69 32.61
CA SER A 480 24.92 13.82 32.16
C SER A 480 25.42 12.75 33.17
N ASN A 481 25.33 11.46 32.84
CA ASN A 481 26.44 10.55 32.43
C ASN A 481 25.90 9.10 32.29
N PRO A 482 25.80 8.48 31.09
CA PRO A 482 25.17 7.17 30.92
C PRO A 482 26.08 6.01 31.41
N PRO A 483 25.52 4.89 31.92
CA PRO A 483 26.25 3.63 31.99
C PRO A 483 26.63 3.16 30.57
N PRO A 484 27.76 2.48 30.36
CA PRO A 484 28.20 2.13 29.02
C PRO A 484 27.50 0.88 28.53
N THR A 485 26.60 1.02 27.55
CA THR A 485 26.18 -0.08 26.67
C THR A 485 25.57 0.44 25.36
N PRO A 486 25.62 -0.39 24.32
CA PRO A 486 26.47 -0.18 23.15
C PRO A 486 26.11 1.11 22.41
N THR A 487 27.13 1.78 21.89
CA THR A 487 26.98 2.81 20.86
C THR A 487 26.03 2.28 19.77
N PRO A 488 24.84 2.86 19.55
CA PRO A 488 24.24 2.74 18.24
C PRO A 488 25.23 3.45 17.32
N THR A 489 25.86 2.66 16.44
CA THR A 489 26.50 3.20 15.26
C THR A 489 25.50 4.20 14.68
N PRO A 490 25.89 5.46 14.38
CA PRO A 490 25.02 6.34 13.61
C PRO A 490 24.63 5.54 12.39
N THR A 491 23.37 5.17 12.27
CA THR A 491 22.88 4.57 11.03
C THR A 491 22.95 5.72 10.03
N THR A 492 24.10 5.85 9.38
CA THR A 492 24.17 6.24 7.98
C THR A 492 22.98 5.55 7.32
N PRO A 493 21.97 6.29 6.87
CA PRO A 493 20.79 5.63 6.33
C PRO A 493 21.25 4.99 5.02
N THR A 494 21.05 3.68 4.93
CA THR A 494 21.46 2.91 3.77
C THR A 494 20.39 3.08 2.72
N GLY A 495 20.80 3.65 1.57
CA GLY A 495 19.95 4.20 0.53
C GLY A 495 18.68 3.43 0.18
N GLY A 496 17.58 4.18 0.16
CA GLY A 496 16.24 3.84 -0.31
C GLY A 496 15.33 5.04 -0.05
N ASP A 497 14.28 5.22 -0.85
CA ASP A 497 13.29 6.31 -0.70
C ASP A 497 12.78 6.39 0.76
N ASN A 498 13.04 7.49 1.48
CA ASN A 498 12.84 7.60 2.94
C ASN A 498 11.61 8.43 3.31
N ILE A 499 10.84 8.04 4.34
CA ILE A 499 9.85 8.91 4.98
C ILE A 499 10.49 9.46 6.26
N VAL A 500 10.70 10.78 6.33
CA VAL A 500 11.37 11.48 7.44
C VAL A 500 10.37 12.37 8.16
N ILE A 501 10.01 12.03 9.38
CA ILE A 501 9.04 12.79 10.18
C ILE A 501 9.79 13.55 11.29
N GLY A 502 9.75 14.88 11.21
CA GLY A 502 10.23 15.80 12.23
C GLY A 502 9.28 15.91 13.41
N SER A 503 9.63 16.75 14.37
CA SER A 503 8.92 16.96 15.62
C SER A 503 8.15 18.28 15.61
N ASN A 504 7.52 18.67 16.72
CA ASN A 504 6.90 19.99 16.83
C ASN A 504 7.86 21.08 17.36
N VAL A 505 9.18 20.87 17.22
CA VAL A 505 10.21 21.85 17.59
C VAL A 505 11.18 22.09 16.44
N SER A 506 11.75 23.30 16.40
CA SER A 506 12.81 23.66 15.44
C SER A 506 13.96 22.66 15.41
N GLU A 507 14.20 22.06 14.27
CA GLU A 507 15.29 21.11 14.03
C GLU A 507 15.92 21.23 12.64
N THR A 508 16.81 20.28 12.31
CA THR A 508 17.42 20.18 10.99
C THR A 508 17.22 18.78 10.46
N ILE A 509 16.60 18.68 9.29
CA ILE A 509 16.16 17.44 8.67
C ILE A 509 16.91 17.23 7.36
N ASN A 510 17.33 16.00 7.07
CA ASN A 510 18.10 15.63 5.89
C ASN A 510 17.48 14.38 5.22
N GLY A 511 16.94 14.55 4.01
CA GLY A 511 16.25 13.54 3.20
C GLY A 511 17.16 12.43 2.71
N LEU A 512 18.40 12.77 2.33
CA LEU A 512 19.43 11.96 1.65
C LEU A 512 19.31 11.98 0.11
N ASN A 513 19.98 11.06 -0.60
CA ASN A 513 20.13 11.12 -2.06
C ASN A 513 19.17 10.15 -2.79
N THR A 514 17.94 10.00 -2.30
CA THR A 514 16.85 9.19 -2.88
C THR A 514 15.54 9.97 -2.88
N ARG A 515 14.42 9.44 -3.39
CA ARG A 515 13.14 10.18 -3.30
C ARG A 515 12.62 10.10 -1.87
N ASP A 516 12.51 11.22 -1.19
CA ASP A 516 12.15 11.24 0.22
C ASP A 516 10.80 11.95 0.46
N GLN A 517 10.06 11.54 1.49
CA GLN A 517 8.86 12.23 1.98
C GLN A 517 9.19 12.81 3.36
N ILE A 518 9.36 14.11 3.44
CA ILE A 518 9.78 14.81 4.65
C ILE A 518 8.59 15.58 5.22
N TYR A 519 8.23 15.31 6.47
CA TYR A 519 7.17 16.01 7.21
C TYR A 519 7.78 16.62 8.47
N ALA A 520 8.17 17.88 8.43
CA ALA A 520 8.85 18.52 9.55
C ALA A 520 7.93 18.86 10.73
N ASN A 521 6.60 18.79 10.54
CA ASN A 521 5.55 19.03 11.52
C ASN A 521 5.49 20.44 12.06
N GLY A 522 6.30 20.84 13.04
CA GLY A 522 6.22 22.19 13.59
C GLY A 522 7.51 22.64 14.21
N GLY A 523 7.69 23.95 14.34
CA GLY A 523 9.00 24.52 14.58
C GLY A 523 9.43 25.38 13.40
N ASN A 524 10.51 26.13 13.57
CA ASN A 524 11.19 26.77 12.44
C ASN A 524 12.33 25.84 12.04
N ASP A 525 12.12 25.05 11.00
CA ASP A 525 12.96 23.94 10.61
C ASP A 525 13.92 24.31 9.47
N VAL A 526 15.01 23.56 9.38
CA VAL A 526 15.93 23.62 8.23
C VAL A 526 15.95 22.26 7.56
N ILE A 527 15.40 22.16 6.36
CA ILE A 527 15.18 20.89 5.68
C ILE A 527 16.01 20.83 4.41
N TYR A 528 16.73 19.73 4.21
CA TYR A 528 17.48 19.43 3.00
C TYR A 528 16.90 18.17 2.36
N GLY A 529 16.33 18.27 1.16
CA GLY A 529 15.93 17.14 0.31
C GLY A 529 17.16 16.40 -0.19
N ASN A 530 18.14 17.15 -0.71
CA ASN A 530 19.38 16.71 -1.36
C ASN A 530 19.18 16.21 -2.80
N ALA A 531 19.16 14.92 -3.09
CA ALA A 531 19.08 14.46 -4.49
C ALA A 531 17.99 13.41 -4.62
N GLY A 532 16.95 13.68 -5.38
CA GLY A 532 15.74 12.89 -5.30
C GLY A 532 14.56 13.67 -5.85
N VAL A 533 13.46 12.99 -6.19
CA VAL A 533 12.21 13.71 -6.50
C VAL A 533 11.42 13.74 -5.20
N ASP A 534 11.68 14.74 -4.37
CA ASP A 534 11.27 14.73 -2.97
C ASP A 534 9.88 15.35 -2.77
N TYR A 535 9.21 14.94 -1.69
CA TYR A 535 8.00 15.56 -1.18
C TYR A 535 8.33 16.13 0.20
N ILE A 536 8.30 17.45 0.37
CA ILE A 536 8.72 18.11 1.61
C ILE A 536 7.59 18.99 2.12
N GLU A 537 7.20 18.81 3.37
CA GLU A 537 6.26 19.65 4.12
C GLU A 537 6.94 20.21 5.36
N GLY A 538 7.11 21.54 5.41
CA GLY A 538 7.67 22.28 6.55
C GLY A 538 6.74 22.25 7.77
N GLY A 539 5.44 22.35 7.52
CA GLY A 539 4.44 22.31 8.59
C GLY A 539 4.31 23.67 9.27
N ALA A 540 4.24 23.73 10.59
CA ALA A 540 3.96 24.94 11.33
C ALA A 540 5.21 25.66 11.83
N GLY A 541 5.59 26.76 11.21
CA GLY A 541 6.61 27.71 11.66
C GLY A 541 7.22 28.47 10.51
N ASN A 542 8.43 28.98 10.65
CA ASN A 542 9.10 29.73 9.58
C ASN A 542 10.28 28.91 9.08
N ASP A 543 10.01 28.06 8.11
CA ASP A 543 10.92 27.01 7.70
C ASP A 543 11.86 27.49 6.60
N THR A 544 13.03 26.85 6.51
CA THR A 544 13.96 27.02 5.40
C THR A 544 14.16 25.69 4.73
N ILE A 545 13.66 25.55 3.51
CA ILE A 545 13.58 24.29 2.80
C ILE A 545 14.44 24.35 1.53
N TYR A 546 15.36 23.41 1.41
CA TYR A 546 16.20 23.18 0.25
C TYR A 546 15.75 21.87 -0.40
N GLY A 547 15.20 21.89 -1.62
CA GLY A 547 14.96 20.66 -2.40
C GLY A 547 16.26 20.08 -2.95
N ASP A 548 17.17 20.98 -3.35
CA ASP A 548 18.53 20.75 -3.85
C ASP A 548 18.63 20.23 -5.29
N ALA A 549 18.45 18.94 -5.59
CA ALA A 549 18.65 18.40 -6.94
C ALA A 549 17.55 17.42 -7.34
N ASP A 550 17.20 17.45 -8.64
CA ASP A 550 16.06 16.78 -9.26
C ASP A 550 14.73 17.52 -8.99
N SER A 551 13.59 16.96 -9.41
CA SER A 551 12.29 17.67 -9.44
C SER A 551 11.50 17.50 -8.16
N ASP A 552 11.42 18.51 -7.31
CA ASP A 552 10.83 18.37 -5.97
C ASP A 552 9.41 18.95 -5.84
N TYR A 553 8.68 18.49 -4.83
CA TYR A 553 7.39 19.03 -4.38
C TYR A 553 7.54 19.59 -2.96
N ILE A 554 7.57 20.90 -2.84
CA ILE A 554 7.86 21.59 -1.57
C ILE A 554 6.65 22.40 -1.11
N PHE A 555 6.26 22.16 0.14
CA PHE A 555 5.18 22.84 0.85
C PHE A 555 5.77 23.52 2.09
N GLY A 556 5.68 24.85 2.17
CA GLY A 556 6.11 25.62 3.34
C GLY A 556 5.27 25.27 4.56
N GLY A 557 3.97 25.61 4.48
CA GLY A 557 3.01 25.26 5.51
C GLY A 557 2.46 26.51 6.20
N ASP A 558 2.31 26.48 7.51
CA ASP A 558 1.84 27.62 8.29
C ASP A 558 3.03 28.46 8.77
N GLY A 559 3.20 29.68 8.26
CA GLY A 559 4.17 30.66 8.70
C GLY A 559 4.95 31.27 7.54
N ASN A 560 6.07 31.95 7.80
CA ASN A 560 6.80 32.69 6.75
C ASN A 560 8.01 31.90 6.29
N ASP A 561 7.83 31.13 5.24
CA ASP A 561 8.80 30.12 4.85
C ASP A 561 9.77 30.64 3.79
N THR A 562 10.92 29.99 3.68
CA THR A 562 11.90 30.23 2.62
C THR A 562 12.16 28.94 1.86
N LEU A 563 11.66 28.87 0.63
CA LEU A 563 11.70 27.70 -0.23
C LEU A 563 12.73 27.91 -1.34
N ILE A 564 13.68 26.99 -1.43
CA ILE A 564 14.72 26.92 -2.46
C ILE A 564 14.56 25.56 -3.14
N GLY A 565 13.97 25.54 -4.34
CA GLY A 565 13.78 24.31 -5.12
C GLY A 565 15.10 23.62 -5.39
N GLY A 566 16.03 24.31 -6.03
CA GLY A 566 17.36 23.75 -6.31
C GLY A 566 17.55 23.64 -7.82
N VAL A 567 18.18 22.57 -8.29
CA VAL A 567 18.35 22.25 -9.72
C VAL A 567 17.31 21.20 -10.10
N GLY A 568 16.35 21.54 -10.94
CA GLY A 568 15.26 20.61 -11.19
C GLY A 568 14.09 21.22 -11.93
N SER A 569 12.93 20.62 -11.80
CA SER A 569 11.68 21.27 -12.20
C SER A 569 10.75 21.14 -11.03
N ASP A 570 10.73 22.16 -10.19
CA ASP A 570 10.20 22.04 -8.84
C ASP A 570 8.81 22.63 -8.72
N GLY A 571 7.95 22.01 -7.91
CA GLY A 571 6.67 22.54 -7.48
C GLY A 571 6.79 23.15 -6.09
N LEU A 572 6.70 24.48 -5.99
CA LEU A 572 6.81 25.20 -4.73
C LEU A 572 5.45 25.79 -4.33
N THR A 573 5.03 25.51 -3.10
CA THR A 573 3.78 25.97 -2.52
C THR A 573 4.09 26.58 -1.14
N GLY A 574 3.83 27.87 -0.96
CA GLY A 574 4.11 28.54 0.32
C GLY A 574 3.08 28.17 1.39
N ASN A 575 1.81 28.00 0.98
CA ASN A 575 0.62 27.89 1.82
C ASN A 575 0.26 29.19 2.55
N ALA A 576 0.52 29.30 3.85
CA ALA A 576 -0.04 30.33 4.70
C ALA A 576 1.04 31.18 5.36
N GLY A 577 1.36 32.33 4.78
CA GLY A 577 2.18 33.37 5.41
C GLY A 577 2.83 34.27 4.37
N SER A 578 3.87 35.01 4.77
CA SER A 578 4.64 35.84 3.84
C SER A 578 5.89 35.09 3.37
N ASP A 579 5.76 34.33 2.29
CA ASP A 579 6.78 33.35 1.91
C ASP A 579 7.83 33.90 0.95
N LYS A 580 8.99 33.25 0.91
CA LYS A 580 10.10 33.60 0.00
C LYS A 580 10.45 32.41 -0.87
N PHE A 581 10.36 32.60 -2.17
CA PHE A 581 10.79 31.62 -3.17
C PHE A 581 12.11 32.08 -3.78
N VAL A 582 13.17 31.28 -3.65
CA VAL A 582 14.53 31.69 -3.99
C VAL A 582 15.05 30.92 -5.21
N PHE A 583 15.54 31.65 -6.20
CA PHE A 583 16.04 31.10 -7.46
C PHE A 583 17.49 31.45 -7.73
N TYR A 584 18.31 30.41 -7.86
CA TYR A 584 19.70 30.50 -8.28
C TYR A 584 19.86 30.12 -9.75
N LYS A 585 21.07 30.32 -10.27
CA LYS A 585 21.38 29.99 -11.66
C LYS A 585 21.26 28.48 -11.89
N ASN A 586 20.67 28.09 -13.02
CA ASN A 586 20.34 26.70 -13.36
C ASN A 586 19.26 26.07 -12.46
N ALA A 587 18.35 26.88 -11.89
CA ALA A 587 17.27 26.34 -11.08
C ALA A 587 16.37 25.35 -11.84
N GLY A 588 16.24 25.57 -13.15
CA GLY A 588 15.46 24.73 -14.05
C GLY A 588 14.09 25.33 -14.34
N ASN A 589 13.04 24.51 -14.49
CA ASN A 589 11.71 25.01 -14.87
C ASN A 589 10.70 24.78 -13.76
N ASP A 590 10.51 25.81 -12.94
CA ASP A 590 9.84 25.71 -11.64
C ASP A 590 8.41 26.26 -11.68
N TRP A 591 7.58 25.77 -10.78
CA TRP A 591 6.17 26.11 -10.63
C TRP A 591 5.89 26.64 -9.23
N LEU A 592 5.48 27.91 -9.17
CA LEU A 592 4.92 28.51 -7.96
C LEU A 592 3.41 28.33 -7.98
N ASN A 593 2.91 27.43 -7.15
CA ASN A 593 1.53 26.97 -7.21
C ASN A 593 0.54 27.95 -6.57
N ASP A 594 0.99 28.77 -5.62
CA ASP A 594 0.09 29.59 -4.81
C ASP A 594 0.64 30.98 -4.43
N PHE A 595 1.54 31.54 -5.22
CA PHE A 595 2.08 32.89 -4.98
C PHE A 595 0.99 33.96 -4.81
N ARG A 596 0.90 34.56 -3.62
CA ARG A 596 -0.10 35.56 -3.23
C ARG A 596 0.56 36.81 -2.65
N LYS A 597 0.47 37.89 -3.42
CA LYS A 597 0.91 39.22 -2.96
C LYS A 597 0.18 39.75 -1.72
N SER A 598 -1.05 39.29 -1.51
CA SER A 598 -1.85 39.65 -0.33
C SER A 598 -1.25 39.11 0.95
N ASP A 599 -0.56 37.97 0.85
CA ASP A 599 -0.08 37.20 1.99
C ASP A 599 1.35 37.66 2.34
N GLY A 600 2.03 38.30 1.37
CA GLY A 600 3.27 39.04 1.55
C GLY A 600 4.43 38.49 0.73
N ASP A 601 4.17 37.46 -0.08
CA ASP A 601 5.15 36.65 -0.77
C ASP A 601 6.14 37.44 -1.61
N LYS A 602 7.36 36.91 -1.70
CA LYS A 602 8.47 37.45 -2.47
C LYS A 602 9.15 36.39 -3.31
N ILE A 603 9.53 36.81 -4.52
CA ILE A 603 10.42 36.05 -5.38
C ILE A 603 11.82 36.65 -5.26
N LEU A 604 12.78 35.84 -4.83
CA LEU A 604 14.18 36.23 -4.68
C LEU A 604 14.96 35.60 -5.84
N ILE A 605 15.68 36.41 -6.61
CA ILE A 605 16.47 35.94 -7.75
C ILE A 605 17.92 36.34 -7.54
N SER A 606 18.82 35.37 -7.69
CA SER A 606 20.25 35.61 -7.58
C SER A 606 20.75 36.65 -8.58
N SER A 607 21.63 37.53 -8.09
CA SER A 607 22.35 38.52 -8.90
C SER A 607 23.20 37.92 -10.03
N ASP A 608 23.50 36.61 -9.99
CA ASP A 608 24.16 35.88 -11.07
C ASP A 608 23.27 35.63 -12.30
N ILE A 609 21.94 35.77 -12.15
CA ILE A 609 20.96 35.67 -13.24
C ILE A 609 20.62 37.08 -13.74
N TYR A 610 20.20 37.94 -12.82
CA TYR A 610 19.78 39.30 -13.13
C TYR A 610 20.39 40.33 -12.19
N SER A 611 20.98 41.38 -12.77
CA SER A 611 21.65 42.44 -12.01
C SER A 611 20.70 43.45 -11.36
N SER A 612 19.40 43.43 -11.72
CA SER A 612 18.38 44.31 -11.16
C SER A 612 16.97 43.78 -11.39
N THR A 613 16.03 44.16 -10.51
CA THR A 613 14.60 43.81 -10.66
C THR A 613 13.98 44.33 -11.97
N SER A 614 14.47 45.47 -12.48
CA SER A 614 14.02 46.01 -13.78
C SER A 614 14.40 45.11 -14.96
N GLN A 615 15.49 44.35 -14.84
CA GLN A 615 15.90 43.37 -15.85
C GLN A 615 15.02 42.12 -15.79
N VAL A 616 14.66 41.67 -14.58
CA VAL A 616 13.68 40.58 -14.40
C VAL A 616 12.34 40.95 -15.05
N MET A 617 11.81 42.14 -14.74
CA MET A 617 10.50 42.59 -15.26
C MET A 617 10.44 42.69 -16.79
N GLN A 618 11.58 42.88 -17.47
CA GLN A 618 11.64 42.87 -18.93
C GLN A 618 11.55 41.46 -19.53
N ASN A 619 11.79 40.43 -18.74
CA ASN A 619 11.79 39.02 -19.12
C ASN A 619 10.61 38.23 -18.50
N VAL A 620 9.58 38.95 -18.06
CA VAL A 620 8.31 38.36 -17.64
C VAL A 620 7.37 38.30 -18.84
N GLU A 621 6.86 37.11 -19.13
CA GLU A 621 5.82 36.86 -20.12
C GLU A 621 4.52 36.41 -19.43
N TYR A 622 3.38 36.68 -20.06
CA TYR A 622 2.08 36.23 -19.57
C TYR A 622 1.43 35.33 -20.62
N ALA A 623 1.15 34.08 -20.25
CA ALA A 623 0.59 33.08 -21.14
C ALA A 623 -0.34 32.13 -20.37
N ASN A 624 -1.46 31.75 -20.99
CA ASN A 624 -2.41 30.76 -20.45
C ASN A 624 -2.89 31.01 -19.00
N GLY A 625 -2.93 32.27 -18.57
CA GLY A 625 -3.35 32.64 -17.21
C GLY A 625 -2.23 32.70 -16.16
N ASN A 626 -0.97 32.48 -16.57
CA ASN A 626 0.19 32.46 -15.69
C ASN A 626 1.18 33.59 -16.04
N ALA A 627 2.03 33.96 -15.07
CA ALA A 627 3.23 34.76 -15.30
C ALA A 627 4.42 33.81 -15.42
N ILE A 628 5.29 34.04 -16.40
CA ILE A 628 6.47 33.22 -16.65
C ILE A 628 7.67 34.15 -16.61
N ILE A 629 8.55 33.96 -15.63
CA ILE A 629 9.82 34.68 -15.54
C ILE A 629 10.85 33.81 -16.24
N ASN A 630 11.33 34.24 -17.40
CA ASN A 630 12.48 33.58 -18.01
C ASN A 630 13.72 33.91 -17.17
N LEU A 631 14.57 32.94 -16.84
CA LEU A 631 15.76 33.17 -16.03
C LEU A 631 17.00 33.36 -16.91
N ASP A 632 17.25 32.48 -17.87
CA ASP A 632 18.49 32.48 -18.67
C ASP A 632 18.32 31.94 -20.11
N GLY A 633 17.09 31.84 -20.60
CA GLY A 633 16.74 31.36 -21.93
C GLY A 633 16.45 29.86 -22.01
N TYR A 634 16.80 29.08 -20.98
CA TYR A 634 16.53 27.65 -20.88
C TYR A 634 15.74 27.28 -19.62
N ASN A 635 15.84 28.10 -18.58
CA ASN A 635 15.19 27.95 -17.28
C ASN A 635 14.12 29.03 -17.07
N SER A 636 13.09 28.72 -16.29
CA SER A 636 11.96 29.63 -16.06
C SER A 636 11.25 29.36 -14.74
N VAL A 637 10.57 30.38 -14.21
CA VAL A 637 9.64 30.25 -13.09
C VAL A 637 8.24 30.59 -13.56
N THR A 638 7.32 29.63 -13.46
CA THR A 638 5.91 29.79 -13.79
C THR A 638 5.10 30.02 -12.53
N LEU A 639 4.47 31.20 -12.41
CA LEU A 639 3.56 31.51 -11.33
C LEU A 639 2.14 31.15 -11.76
N ALA A 640 1.61 30.06 -11.20
CA ALA A 640 0.29 29.55 -11.52
C ALA A 640 -0.81 30.55 -11.15
N GLY A 641 -1.72 30.84 -12.07
CA GLY A 641 -2.86 31.72 -11.84
C GLY A 641 -2.54 33.22 -11.79
N VAL A 642 -1.27 33.62 -11.88
CA VAL A 642 -0.85 35.04 -11.89
C VAL A 642 -0.95 35.61 -13.31
N SER A 643 -2.17 35.89 -13.76
CA SER A 643 -2.44 36.29 -15.15
C SER A 643 -1.95 37.69 -15.56
N GLN A 644 -1.68 38.59 -14.60
CA GLN A 644 -1.13 39.92 -14.83
C GLN A 644 -0.71 40.60 -13.52
N GLY A 645 0.06 41.68 -13.64
CA GLY A 645 0.22 42.67 -12.56
C GLY A 645 1.38 42.41 -11.61
N LEU A 646 2.32 41.50 -11.91
CA LEU A 646 3.59 41.37 -11.19
C LEU A 646 4.37 42.71 -11.25
N THR A 647 5.01 43.10 -10.16
CA THR A 647 5.70 44.39 -10.02
C THR A 647 7.10 44.20 -9.46
N ALA A 648 7.96 45.21 -9.63
CA ALA A 648 9.32 45.17 -9.12
C ALA A 648 9.42 45.07 -7.59
N THR A 649 8.34 45.33 -6.84
CA THR A 649 8.31 45.15 -5.38
C THR A 649 8.02 43.72 -4.96
N ASP A 650 7.53 42.88 -5.86
CA ASP A 650 7.28 41.45 -5.64
C ASP A 650 8.56 40.62 -5.79
N ILE A 651 9.59 41.23 -6.37
CA ILE A 651 10.86 40.60 -6.71
C ILE A 651 11.99 41.30 -5.95
N GLN A 652 12.91 40.51 -5.42
CA GLN A 652 14.14 40.98 -4.81
C GLN A 652 15.34 40.33 -5.50
N ILE A 653 16.39 41.11 -5.78
CA ILE A 653 17.67 40.55 -6.20
C ILE A 653 18.50 40.28 -4.94
N ILE A 654 19.07 39.09 -4.84
CA ILE A 654 19.91 38.66 -3.70
C ILE A 654 21.36 38.38 -4.09
#